data_AF-A0A4Y7SRT5-F1
#
_entry.id   AF-A0A4Y7SRT5-F1
#
_cell.length_a   1.000
_cell.length_b   1.000
_cell.length_c   1.000
_cell.angle_alpha   90.00
_cell.angle_beta   90.00
_cell.angle_gamma   90.00
#
_symmetry.space_group_name_H-M   'P 1'
#
loop_
_entity.id
_entity.type
_entity.pdbx_description
1 polymer ?
#
loop_
_entity_poly.entity_id
_entity_poly.type
_entity_poly.pdbx_seq_one_letter_code
_entity_poly.pdbx_strand_id
1 'polypeptide(L)'
;WYPWRDRLYCTLDILMHLPRSVFSEKQIDLMLWLLKVNGITDCPSTKEVKDWSRDINRLYGIDTFEYNGALGHVYYVNSISQMLAQEFANPKVRHKLHVLPEDSGPRLSEARQGKRWLHELHSELTTPWHRSGTTDYFTFEPTLATKNRFVIPTRWFTRGDRTFAKCWDMEPVSVDGTQTWRAVVRSPETEVPADELLKSYPELKVHMADFPDLYRNIPTLFPIHHVFHQEDGTCAEWDGVNWSNEKGSYWRQKSGGRPVYSVPIWLYCDDTSGNMSKKWNKHNSWLFTLAGLPRTEVTREYNVHFLCTSNLAEPMEMLDGIQEEISRAQREGIWAWDCSKQDGCGPGPVMIFPVVLALLGDNPMQSEMACHIGLAGRKFCRVCEAENDKGQRMPLGTDIPGGVAPPVDASPSGPADDNDTDNPDPPNAIYDTGSDTSQPGSPVEGTQPRRRHDTERVLRNYITDAKVIGNEGRIEAEKTRTGVKDTFLAHFLEKIKSSYKSHRGVDAQQKALDLFWDKHFKEEEVENMINPVWRLKGLDAHQDTPVEILHVVLLGLVKYFWRDAVRHQLHKKEDKLAELAVRLDCIDVHGLGLSSLRGRTLVQYAGSLVGRDFRAVAQVAPFVLHNLISPESYETWLSLSKLIPLIWQPEIEDIVAHSALLKVEIHQFLLRTARWTGRWFNKPKFHILVHLPSHIERFGPAILFATEAFESFNAIIRAKSVHSNRAAPSRDIAEGFSQWERIRHWLSGGWFRELGVENVMNMTTWKPLPAKGWTRPVFDPDPEGWKCTGMESKKIVNDMDGPIPRYVGLVDRKRLGTSIFLRSG
;
A
#
# COMPACT_ATOMS: atom_id res chain seq x y z
N TRP A 1 29.34 21.02 7.59
CA TRP A 1 27.99 21.44 7.20
C TRP A 1 27.58 20.95 5.81
N TYR A 2 28.49 20.43 4.96
CA TYR A 2 28.13 19.81 3.68
C TYR A 2 26.95 18.82 3.80
N PRO A 3 25.96 18.86 2.89
CA PRO A 3 25.90 19.64 1.64
C PRO A 3 25.42 21.09 1.81
N TRP A 4 25.07 21.51 3.03
CA TRP A 4 24.75 22.91 3.32
C TRP A 4 26.00 23.78 3.36
N ARG A 5 25.82 25.05 2.96
CA ARG A 5 26.87 26.09 3.01
C ARG A 5 27.45 26.24 4.41
N ASP A 6 26.56 26.43 5.37
CA ASP A 6 26.88 26.70 6.76
C ASP A 6 25.73 26.26 7.68
N ARG A 7 25.86 26.60 8.96
CA ARG A 7 24.86 26.33 9.98
C ARG A 7 23.52 26.99 9.70
N LEU A 8 23.52 28.24 9.22
CA LEU A 8 22.31 29.03 9.03
C LEU A 8 21.45 28.45 7.91
N TYR A 9 22.06 28.19 6.75
CA TYR A 9 21.37 27.51 5.64
C TYR A 9 20.87 26.12 6.05
N CYS A 10 21.65 25.35 6.81
CA CYS A 10 21.21 24.05 7.33
C CYS A 10 19.94 24.17 8.20
N THR A 11 19.95 25.07 9.18
CA THR A 11 18.80 25.22 10.09
C THR A 11 17.56 25.81 9.42
N LEU A 12 17.72 26.76 8.50
CA LEU A 12 16.61 27.35 7.73
C LEU A 12 16.00 26.31 6.79
N ASP A 13 16.82 25.54 6.08
CA ASP A 13 16.35 24.50 5.16
C ASP A 13 15.58 23.39 5.90
N ILE A 14 16.11 22.92 7.03
CA ILE A 14 15.39 21.95 7.88
C ILE A 14 14.04 22.53 8.30
N LEU A 15 14.01 23.77 8.81
CA LEU A 15 12.81 24.40 9.34
C LEU A 15 11.72 24.60 8.26
N MET A 16 12.10 24.97 7.04
CA MET A 16 11.18 25.18 5.93
C MET A 16 10.48 23.91 5.43
N HIS A 17 11.12 22.75 5.60
CA HIS A 17 10.66 21.50 5.01
C HIS A 17 10.29 20.44 6.07
N LEU A 18 9.99 20.85 7.30
CA LEU A 18 9.41 19.96 8.31
C LEU A 18 7.99 19.54 7.90
N PRO A 19 7.62 18.25 8.03
CA PRO A 19 6.34 17.75 7.52
C PRO A 19 5.15 18.33 8.30
N ARG A 20 5.28 18.53 9.61
CA ARG A 20 4.19 19.03 10.47
C ARG A 20 4.30 20.53 10.82
N SER A 21 5.22 21.26 10.19
CA SER A 21 5.40 22.69 10.41
C SER A 21 5.78 23.37 9.08
N VAL A 22 4.77 23.79 8.34
CA VAL A 22 4.97 24.51 7.07
C VAL A 22 5.07 26.00 7.36
N PHE A 23 6.17 26.62 6.94
CA PHE A 23 6.39 28.05 7.10
C PHE A 23 6.07 28.79 5.79
N SER A 24 5.29 29.85 5.89
CA SER A 24 5.07 30.81 4.80
C SER A 24 6.29 31.71 4.60
N GLU A 25 6.41 32.32 3.42
CA GLU A 25 7.47 33.30 3.14
C GLU A 25 7.52 34.43 4.16
N LYS A 26 6.34 34.95 4.55
CA LYS A 26 6.24 36.00 5.56
C LYS A 26 6.79 35.56 6.92
N GLN A 27 6.60 34.29 7.29
CA GLN A 27 7.15 33.75 8.54
C GLN A 27 8.68 33.61 8.46
N ILE A 28 9.21 33.22 7.30
CA ILE A 28 10.66 33.16 7.06
C ILE A 28 11.27 34.57 7.12
N ASP A 29 10.63 35.56 6.50
CA ASP A 29 11.05 36.97 6.56
C ASP A 29 11.13 37.47 8.01
N LEU A 30 10.11 37.17 8.83
CA LEU A 30 10.08 37.54 10.24
C LEU A 30 11.17 36.83 11.05
N MET A 31 11.47 35.56 10.75
CA MET A 31 12.57 34.84 11.38
C MET A 31 13.93 35.44 11.03
N LEU A 32 14.15 35.76 9.75
CA LEU A 32 15.40 36.40 9.30
C LEU A 32 15.55 37.81 9.92
N TRP A 33 14.45 38.56 10.05
CA TRP A 33 14.44 39.83 10.79
C TRP A 33 14.84 39.63 12.26
N LEU A 34 14.28 38.62 12.94
CA LEU A 34 14.61 38.31 14.32
C LEU A 34 16.11 38.00 14.49
N LEU A 35 16.70 37.22 13.58
CA LEU A 35 18.15 36.93 13.60
C LEU A 35 18.99 38.21 13.43
N LYS A 36 18.59 39.11 12.52
CA LYS A 36 19.26 40.39 12.29
C LYS A 36 19.23 41.30 13.52
N VAL A 37 18.08 41.41 14.19
CA VAL A 37 17.93 42.23 15.41
C VAL A 37 18.78 41.66 16.57
N ASN A 38 19.02 40.35 16.61
CA ASN A 38 19.87 39.70 17.59
C ASN A 38 21.35 39.63 17.19
N GLY A 39 21.79 40.44 16.23
CA GLY A 39 23.21 40.62 15.90
C GLY A 39 23.78 39.63 14.89
N ILE A 40 22.96 38.80 14.23
CA ILE A 40 23.42 37.99 13.09
C ILE A 40 23.35 38.82 11.81
N THR A 41 24.51 39.34 11.40
CA THR A 41 24.62 40.30 10.29
C THR A 41 24.63 39.66 8.91
N ASP A 42 25.16 38.43 8.77
CA ASP A 42 25.25 37.69 7.51
C ASP A 42 24.03 36.75 7.32
N CYS A 43 22.83 37.33 7.35
CA CYS A 43 21.59 36.58 7.12
C CYS A 43 21.19 36.65 5.63
N PRO A 44 20.88 35.51 4.98
CA PRO A 44 20.36 35.51 3.63
C PRO A 44 18.99 36.20 3.57
N SER A 45 18.59 36.63 2.38
CA SER A 45 17.20 36.98 2.07
C SER A 45 16.35 35.72 1.90
N THR A 46 15.04 35.84 2.09
CA THR A 46 14.09 34.74 1.83
C THR A 46 14.21 34.22 0.40
N LYS A 47 14.46 35.11 -0.57
CA LYS A 47 14.71 34.72 -1.96
C LYS A 47 15.94 33.82 -2.10
N GLU A 48 17.06 34.21 -1.49
CA GLU A 48 18.30 33.41 -1.54
C GLU A 48 18.12 32.02 -0.91
N VAL A 49 17.38 31.93 0.21
CA VAL A 49 17.09 30.63 0.85
C VAL A 49 16.22 29.75 -0.06
N LYS A 50 15.20 30.33 -0.72
CA LYS A 50 14.33 29.60 -1.65
C LYS A 50 15.05 29.15 -2.92
N ASP A 51 15.84 30.05 -3.51
CA ASP A 51 16.63 29.74 -4.70
C ASP A 51 17.62 28.61 -4.40
N TRP A 52 18.32 28.69 -3.26
CA TRP A 52 19.22 27.64 -2.80
C TRP A 52 18.49 26.32 -2.53
N SER A 53 17.36 26.32 -1.82
CA SER A 53 16.58 25.09 -1.55
C SER A 53 16.10 24.43 -2.84
N ARG A 54 15.63 25.22 -3.81
CA ARG A 54 15.20 24.73 -5.13
C ARG A 54 16.35 24.07 -5.87
N ASP A 55 17.51 24.71 -5.90
CA ASP A 55 18.69 24.23 -6.61
C ASP A 55 19.23 22.93 -6.00
N ILE A 56 19.24 22.85 -4.67
CA ILE A 56 19.56 21.63 -3.95
C ILE A 56 18.51 20.54 -4.19
N ASN A 57 17.22 20.90 -4.28
CA ASN A 57 16.17 19.92 -4.55
C ASN A 57 16.28 19.33 -5.95
N ARG A 58 16.68 20.15 -6.93
CA ARG A 58 16.99 19.70 -8.28
C ARG A 58 18.12 18.67 -8.31
N LEU A 59 19.14 18.85 -7.46
CA LEU A 59 20.30 17.95 -7.39
C LEU A 59 20.04 16.69 -6.54
N TYR A 60 19.30 16.80 -5.44
CA TYR A 60 19.24 15.77 -4.40
C TYR A 60 17.82 15.40 -3.91
N GLY A 61 16.80 16.09 -4.39
CA GLY A 61 15.40 15.79 -4.08
C GLY A 61 14.91 14.52 -4.74
N ILE A 62 13.60 14.30 -4.69
CA ILE A 62 12.93 13.29 -5.52
C ILE A 62 12.37 13.96 -6.78
N ASP A 63 12.59 13.39 -7.95
CA ASP A 63 12.01 13.90 -9.17
C ASP A 63 10.49 13.72 -9.16
N THR A 64 9.80 14.74 -9.65
CA THR A 64 8.35 14.78 -9.75
C THR A 64 7.98 14.78 -11.24
N PHE A 65 7.30 13.74 -11.69
CA PHE A 65 6.90 13.57 -13.09
C PHE A 65 5.48 14.07 -13.31
N GLU A 66 5.29 14.83 -14.38
CA GLU A 66 3.97 15.25 -14.85
C GLU A 66 3.36 14.14 -15.71
N TYR A 67 2.13 13.75 -15.40
CA TYR A 67 1.34 12.81 -16.17
C TYR A 67 0.12 13.50 -16.76
N ASN A 68 -0.10 13.26 -18.05
CA ASN A 68 -1.38 13.52 -18.71
C ASN A 68 -2.21 12.25 -18.55
N GLY A 69 -3.04 12.21 -17.52
CA GLY A 69 -3.80 11.03 -17.14
C GLY A 69 -4.72 10.53 -18.26
N ALA A 70 -4.94 9.21 -18.27
CA ALA A 70 -5.76 8.55 -19.27
C ALA A 70 -7.22 9.05 -19.30
N LEU A 71 -7.70 9.65 -18.20
CA LEU A 71 -9.04 10.22 -18.14
C LEU A 71 -9.07 11.71 -18.55
N GLY A 72 -7.90 12.35 -18.69
CA GLY A 72 -7.73 13.72 -19.18
C GLY A 72 -7.24 14.70 -18.12
N HIS A 73 -6.90 14.24 -16.90
CA HIS A 73 -6.43 15.11 -15.84
C HIS A 73 -4.90 15.13 -15.76
N VAL A 74 -4.34 16.32 -15.54
CA VAL A 74 -2.91 16.47 -15.24
C VAL A 74 -2.69 16.25 -13.75
N TYR A 75 -1.74 15.38 -13.42
CA TYR A 75 -1.30 15.12 -12.04
C TYR A 75 0.20 14.85 -11.98
N TYR A 76 0.75 14.85 -10.77
CA TYR A 76 2.19 14.75 -10.55
C TYR A 76 2.53 13.59 -9.60
N VAL A 77 3.52 12.78 -9.98
CA VAL A 77 3.98 11.60 -9.22
C VAL A 77 5.45 11.73 -8.88
N ASN A 78 5.80 11.54 -7.62
CA ASN A 78 7.19 11.47 -7.18
C ASN A 78 7.80 10.10 -7.51
N SER A 79 9.07 10.10 -7.94
CA SER A 79 9.77 8.89 -8.36
C SER A 79 9.95 7.88 -7.22
N ILE A 80 9.20 6.78 -7.30
CA ILE A 80 9.37 5.64 -6.38
C ILE A 80 10.77 5.06 -6.44
N SER A 81 11.39 5.02 -7.62
CA SER A 81 12.75 4.51 -7.81
C SER A 81 13.79 5.27 -7.00
N GLN A 82 13.70 6.61 -6.99
CA GLN A 82 14.63 7.44 -6.23
C GLN A 82 14.41 7.32 -4.72
N MET A 83 13.14 7.18 -4.27
CA MET A 83 12.84 6.94 -2.85
C MET A 83 13.43 5.61 -2.39
N LEU A 84 13.23 4.53 -3.13
CA LEU A 84 13.79 3.21 -2.80
C LEU A 84 15.33 3.23 -2.78
N ALA A 85 15.96 3.92 -3.74
CA ALA A 85 17.41 4.07 -3.75
C ALA A 85 17.93 4.84 -2.52
N GLN A 86 17.20 5.87 -2.07
CA GLN A 86 17.53 6.58 -0.83
C GLN A 86 17.41 5.66 0.39
N GLU A 87 16.38 4.80 0.47
CA GLU A 87 16.22 3.88 1.61
C GLU A 87 17.34 2.84 1.74
N PHE A 88 17.88 2.34 0.62
CA PHE A 88 19.06 1.47 0.64
C PHE A 88 20.33 2.21 1.08
N ALA A 89 20.42 3.50 0.74
CA ALA A 89 21.49 4.38 1.18
C ALA A 89 21.27 4.97 2.59
N ASN A 90 20.15 4.66 3.25
CA ASN A 90 19.75 5.20 4.54
C ASN A 90 20.15 4.26 5.69
N PRO A 91 21.14 4.65 6.52
CA PRO A 91 21.65 3.77 7.57
C PRO A 91 20.65 3.54 8.70
N LYS A 92 19.56 4.33 8.82
CA LYS A 92 18.51 4.10 9.82
C LYS A 92 17.47 3.06 9.38
N VAL A 93 17.36 2.80 8.07
CA VAL A 93 16.34 1.94 7.47
C VAL A 93 16.95 0.64 6.95
N ARG A 94 18.00 0.72 6.13
CA ARG A 94 18.55 -0.45 5.42
C ARG A 94 18.97 -1.60 6.35
N HIS A 95 19.54 -1.31 7.53
CA HIS A 95 19.95 -2.34 8.50
C HIS A 95 18.77 -3.04 9.20
N LYS A 96 17.54 -2.53 9.07
CA LYS A 96 16.33 -3.17 9.59
C LYS A 96 15.52 -3.82 8.46
N LEU A 97 15.79 -3.43 7.23
CA LEU A 97 15.05 -3.88 6.06
C LEU A 97 15.44 -5.31 5.71
N HIS A 98 14.47 -6.21 5.74
CA HIS A 98 14.61 -7.56 5.24
C HIS A 98 14.16 -7.65 3.78
N VAL A 99 14.93 -8.38 2.97
CA VAL A 99 14.69 -8.56 1.52
C VAL A 99 14.37 -10.01 1.15
N LEU A 100 14.43 -10.91 2.13
CA LEU A 100 14.06 -12.31 1.98
C LEU A 100 12.85 -12.63 2.87
N PRO A 101 11.95 -13.53 2.42
CA PRO A 101 10.95 -14.09 3.29
C PRO A 101 11.59 -14.99 4.36
N GLU A 102 10.86 -15.20 5.44
CA GLU A 102 11.27 -16.02 6.58
C GLU A 102 10.24 -17.14 6.80
N ASP A 103 10.72 -18.39 6.82
CA ASP A 103 9.99 -19.52 7.35
C ASP A 103 10.23 -19.61 8.87
N SER A 104 9.34 -18.98 9.63
CA SER A 104 9.31 -19.01 11.09
C SER A 104 8.43 -20.15 11.64
N GLY A 105 8.09 -21.14 10.81
CA GLY A 105 7.17 -22.21 11.16
C GLY A 105 5.77 -21.65 11.52
N PRO A 106 5.21 -22.00 12.69
CA PRO A 106 3.87 -21.56 13.07
C PRO A 106 3.80 -20.12 13.60
N ARG A 107 4.95 -19.48 13.90
CA ARG A 107 4.98 -18.13 14.48
C ARG A 107 4.85 -17.06 13.41
N LEU A 108 3.98 -16.06 13.62
CA LEU A 108 3.82 -14.87 12.78
C LEU A 108 3.90 -13.59 13.61
N SER A 109 4.76 -12.68 13.20
CA SER A 109 5.04 -11.37 13.83
C SER A 109 5.29 -10.29 12.77
N GLU A 110 5.78 -10.69 11.59
CA GLU A 110 6.25 -9.80 10.53
C GLU A 110 5.67 -10.18 9.16
N ALA A 111 5.61 -9.24 8.23
CA ALA A 111 5.05 -9.46 6.90
C ALA A 111 5.83 -10.51 6.08
N ARG A 112 7.16 -10.55 6.28
CA ARG A 112 8.08 -11.51 5.63
C ARG A 112 7.81 -12.98 5.98
N GLN A 113 7.06 -13.23 7.05
CA GLN A 113 6.68 -14.56 7.51
C GLN A 113 5.34 -15.01 6.92
N GLY A 114 4.57 -14.09 6.32
CA GLY A 114 3.29 -14.39 5.71
C GLY A 114 3.41 -15.27 4.47
N LYS A 115 2.42 -16.15 4.24
CA LYS A 115 2.36 -17.05 3.07
C LYS A 115 2.46 -16.29 1.76
N ARG A 116 1.97 -15.04 1.70
CA ARG A 116 2.02 -14.22 0.49
C ARG A 116 3.44 -14.09 -0.04
N TRP A 117 4.37 -13.71 0.82
CA TRP A 117 5.77 -13.52 0.43
C TRP A 117 6.51 -14.85 0.35
N LEU A 118 6.32 -15.73 1.34
CA LEU A 118 7.06 -16.98 1.43
C LEU A 118 6.69 -17.99 0.33
N HIS A 119 5.41 -18.05 -0.08
CA HIS A 119 4.89 -19.10 -0.96
C HIS A 119 4.18 -18.58 -2.21
N GLU A 120 3.36 -17.53 -2.13
CA GLU A 120 2.44 -17.16 -3.22
C GLU A 120 3.01 -16.20 -4.25
N LEU A 121 3.94 -15.30 -3.88
CA LEU A 121 4.58 -14.40 -4.85
C LEU A 121 5.26 -15.23 -5.94
N HIS A 122 5.18 -14.79 -7.20
CA HIS A 122 5.87 -15.47 -8.29
C HIS A 122 7.39 -15.40 -8.07
N SER A 123 8.11 -16.48 -8.35
CA SER A 123 9.54 -16.58 -8.08
C SER A 123 10.38 -15.49 -8.79
N GLU A 124 9.96 -15.05 -9.97
CA GLU A 124 10.56 -13.90 -10.70
C GLU A 124 10.45 -12.56 -9.97
N LEU A 125 9.46 -12.42 -9.09
CA LEU A 125 9.23 -11.22 -8.28
C LEU A 125 9.88 -11.32 -6.90
N THR A 126 10.50 -12.45 -6.56
CA THR A 126 11.27 -12.59 -5.32
C THR A 126 12.71 -12.13 -5.53
N THR A 127 13.43 -11.89 -4.42
CA THR A 127 14.85 -11.56 -4.48
C THR A 127 15.59 -12.64 -5.25
N PRO A 128 16.22 -12.34 -6.40
CA PRO A 128 16.80 -13.37 -7.25
C PRO A 128 18.22 -13.76 -6.81
N TRP A 129 18.85 -13.01 -5.92
CA TRP A 129 20.26 -13.15 -5.58
C TRP A 129 20.49 -13.63 -4.14
N HIS A 130 21.53 -14.45 -3.94
CA HIS A 130 22.06 -14.77 -2.62
C HIS A 130 23.57 -15.09 -2.69
N ARG A 131 24.30 -14.74 -1.64
CA ARG A 131 25.72 -15.12 -1.46
C ARG A 131 25.87 -16.21 -0.42
N SER A 132 26.54 -17.29 -0.81
CA SER A 132 26.99 -18.34 0.10
C SER A 132 28.51 -18.44 0.04
N GLY A 133 29.19 -18.25 1.17
CA GLY A 133 30.64 -18.08 1.22
C GLY A 133 31.09 -16.88 0.38
N THR A 134 31.86 -17.12 -0.68
CA THR A 134 32.34 -16.10 -1.63
C THR A 134 31.61 -16.13 -2.97
N THR A 135 30.63 -17.03 -3.14
CA THR A 135 29.99 -17.31 -4.42
C THR A 135 28.59 -16.70 -4.47
N ASP A 136 28.30 -16.06 -5.60
CA ASP A 136 27.02 -15.41 -5.87
C ASP A 136 26.11 -16.30 -6.75
N TYR A 137 24.97 -16.67 -6.18
CA TYR A 137 23.94 -17.48 -6.82
C TYR A 137 22.78 -16.60 -7.25
N PHE A 138 22.20 -16.92 -8.41
CA PHE A 138 21.00 -16.28 -8.92
C PHE A 138 19.91 -17.33 -9.15
N THR A 139 18.65 -16.91 -9.03
CA THR A 139 17.51 -17.76 -9.39
C THR A 139 17.50 -18.04 -10.88
N PHE A 140 16.90 -19.17 -11.24
CA PHE A 140 16.79 -19.68 -12.60
C PHE A 140 18.14 -19.98 -13.27
N GLU A 141 19.18 -20.27 -12.47
CA GLU A 141 20.51 -20.67 -12.97
C GLU A 141 20.90 -22.09 -12.54
N PRO A 142 21.41 -22.93 -13.47
CA PRO A 142 21.99 -24.24 -13.13
C PRO A 142 23.08 -24.12 -12.07
N THR A 143 22.93 -24.88 -11.00
CA THR A 143 23.79 -24.84 -9.82
C THR A 143 24.15 -26.26 -9.41
N LEU A 144 25.44 -26.49 -9.12
CA LEU A 144 25.90 -27.74 -8.55
C LEU A 144 25.77 -27.67 -7.03
N ALA A 145 25.04 -28.61 -6.44
CA ALA A 145 24.92 -28.81 -5.01
C ALA A 145 25.75 -30.04 -4.56
N THR A 146 25.83 -30.26 -3.24
CA THR A 146 26.45 -31.46 -2.67
C THR A 146 25.87 -32.76 -3.25
N LYS A 147 26.61 -33.86 -3.13
CA LYS A 147 26.24 -35.19 -3.64
C LYS A 147 26.04 -35.23 -5.17
N ASN A 148 26.74 -34.37 -5.91
CA ASN A 148 26.66 -34.26 -7.37
C ASN A 148 25.24 -34.02 -7.90
N ARG A 149 24.41 -33.31 -7.14
CA ARG A 149 23.06 -32.95 -7.57
C ARG A 149 23.09 -31.62 -8.32
N PHE A 150 22.47 -31.59 -9.50
CA PHE A 150 22.27 -30.37 -10.28
C PHE A 150 20.87 -29.84 -9.99
N VAL A 151 20.78 -28.56 -9.66
CA VAL A 151 19.54 -27.90 -9.27
C VAL A 151 19.45 -26.50 -9.89
N ILE A 152 18.24 -25.97 -9.97
CA ILE A 152 17.96 -24.60 -10.37
C ILE A 152 17.27 -23.90 -9.19
N PRO A 153 17.97 -23.01 -8.45
CA PRO A 153 17.33 -22.20 -7.42
C PRO A 153 16.20 -21.37 -8.02
N THR A 154 15.02 -21.38 -7.42
CA THR A 154 13.86 -20.58 -7.86
C THR A 154 13.48 -19.51 -6.85
N ARG A 155 13.78 -19.72 -5.57
CA ARG A 155 13.47 -18.76 -4.50
C ARG A 155 14.42 -18.91 -3.33
N TRP A 156 14.84 -17.78 -2.76
CA TRP A 156 15.59 -17.74 -1.51
C TRP A 156 14.68 -17.41 -0.33
N PHE A 157 14.92 -18.03 0.81
CA PHE A 157 14.23 -17.74 2.07
C PHE A 157 15.11 -18.07 3.27
N THR A 158 14.75 -17.56 4.44
CA THR A 158 15.47 -17.81 5.70
C THR A 158 14.68 -18.73 6.62
N ARG A 159 15.38 -19.54 7.41
CA ARG A 159 14.81 -20.35 8.50
C ARG A 159 15.77 -20.25 9.68
N GLY A 160 15.41 -19.45 10.68
CA GLY A 160 16.37 -18.96 11.68
C GLY A 160 17.50 -18.18 11.01
N ASP A 161 18.75 -18.46 11.41
CA ASP A 161 19.93 -17.76 10.86
C ASP A 161 20.46 -18.37 9.55
N ARG A 162 19.80 -19.41 9.01
CA ARG A 162 20.22 -20.10 7.79
C ARG A 162 19.37 -19.69 6.60
N THR A 163 20.00 -19.57 5.44
CA THR A 163 19.33 -19.34 4.16
C THR A 163 19.18 -20.66 3.40
N PHE A 164 18.02 -20.82 2.76
CA PHE A 164 17.65 -21.96 1.94
C PHE A 164 17.21 -21.47 0.56
N ALA A 165 17.39 -22.35 -0.43
CA ALA A 165 16.80 -22.22 -1.75
C ALA A 165 15.67 -23.23 -1.91
N LYS A 166 14.55 -22.81 -2.48
CA LYS A 166 13.69 -23.74 -3.22
C LYS A 166 14.29 -23.97 -4.59
N CYS A 167 14.24 -25.21 -5.06
CA CYS A 167 14.93 -25.64 -6.26
C CYS A 167 14.06 -26.55 -7.13
N TRP A 168 14.24 -26.42 -8.44
CA TRP A 168 13.93 -27.48 -9.40
C TRP A 168 15.13 -28.40 -9.52
N ASP A 169 14.91 -29.71 -9.53
CA ASP A 169 15.99 -30.67 -9.81
C ASP A 169 16.32 -30.65 -11.30
N MET A 170 17.56 -30.97 -11.67
CA MET A 170 17.96 -31.13 -13.06
C MET A 170 18.26 -32.60 -13.36
N GLU A 171 17.63 -33.13 -14.39
CA GLU A 171 17.83 -34.50 -14.83
C GLU A 171 18.31 -34.54 -16.29
N PRO A 172 19.30 -35.39 -16.61
CA PRO A 172 19.74 -35.59 -17.98
C PRO A 172 18.67 -36.37 -18.76
N VAL A 173 18.38 -35.91 -19.97
CA VAL A 173 17.43 -36.56 -20.89
C VAL A 173 18.01 -36.59 -22.29
N SER A 174 17.60 -37.60 -23.07
CA SER A 174 17.94 -37.70 -24.49
C SER A 174 16.75 -37.26 -25.32
N VAL A 175 16.89 -36.16 -26.07
CA VAL A 175 15.88 -35.68 -27.02
C VAL A 175 16.49 -35.68 -28.41
N ASP A 176 15.85 -36.37 -29.37
CA ASP A 176 16.31 -36.50 -30.76
C ASP A 176 17.78 -36.95 -30.90
N GLY A 177 18.21 -37.86 -30.02
CA GLY A 177 19.60 -38.37 -29.98
C GLY A 177 20.62 -37.42 -29.36
N THR A 178 20.20 -36.24 -28.88
CA THR A 178 21.05 -35.26 -28.20
C THR A 178 20.81 -35.30 -26.68
N GLN A 179 21.89 -35.39 -25.90
CA GLN A 179 21.84 -35.30 -24.44
C GLN A 179 21.61 -33.84 -24.03
N THR A 180 20.59 -33.60 -23.21
CA THR A 180 20.19 -32.28 -22.72
C THR A 180 19.64 -32.37 -21.29
N TRP A 181 19.30 -31.24 -20.68
CA TRP A 181 18.73 -31.18 -19.33
C TRP A 181 17.22 -30.96 -19.38
N ARG A 182 16.48 -31.55 -18.43
CA ARG A 182 15.13 -31.09 -18.05
C ARG A 182 15.15 -30.54 -16.64
N ALA A 183 14.35 -29.52 -16.39
CA ALA A 183 14.03 -29.07 -15.04
C ALA A 183 12.85 -29.91 -14.51
N VAL A 184 12.97 -30.44 -13.29
CA VAL A 184 11.93 -31.25 -12.65
C VAL A 184 11.34 -30.47 -11.49
N VAL A 185 10.06 -30.13 -11.63
CA VAL A 185 9.28 -29.43 -10.60
C VAL A 185 8.57 -30.47 -9.76
N ARG A 186 8.87 -30.46 -8.46
CA ARG A 186 8.20 -31.28 -7.44
C ARG A 186 7.31 -30.40 -6.59
N SER A 187 6.28 -30.98 -5.98
CA SER A 187 5.50 -30.31 -4.94
C SER A 187 5.42 -31.21 -3.69
N PRO A 188 5.89 -30.73 -2.52
CA PRO A 188 6.63 -29.48 -2.35
C PRO A 188 7.95 -29.46 -3.14
N GLU A 189 8.40 -28.26 -3.55
CA GLU A 189 9.70 -28.09 -4.23
C GLU A 189 10.84 -28.55 -3.33
N THR A 190 11.93 -29.02 -3.95
CA THR A 190 13.12 -29.44 -3.23
C THR A 190 13.76 -28.24 -2.52
N GLU A 191 13.95 -28.34 -1.20
CA GLU A 191 14.69 -27.34 -0.43
C GLU A 191 16.16 -27.72 -0.31
N VAL A 192 17.05 -26.77 -0.54
CA VAL A 192 18.49 -26.94 -0.45
C VAL A 192 19.08 -25.84 0.44
N PRO A 193 19.78 -26.18 1.53
CA PRO A 193 20.54 -25.19 2.29
C PRO A 193 21.53 -24.45 1.39
N ALA A 194 21.63 -23.13 1.53
CA ALA A 194 22.51 -22.32 0.67
C ALA A 194 24.00 -22.68 0.84
N ASP A 195 24.40 -23.18 2.02
CA ASP A 195 25.74 -23.68 2.33
C ASP A 195 26.04 -25.06 1.71
N GLU A 196 25.05 -25.74 1.13
CA GLU A 196 25.22 -26.97 0.34
C GLU A 196 25.33 -26.71 -1.18
N LEU A 197 25.25 -25.45 -1.61
CA LEU A 197 25.52 -25.07 -3.00
C LEU A 197 27.03 -24.93 -3.19
N LEU A 198 27.58 -25.57 -4.23
CA LEU A 198 29.01 -25.72 -4.43
C LEU A 198 29.57 -24.88 -5.58
N LYS A 199 28.82 -24.76 -6.68
CA LYS A 199 29.23 -23.96 -7.84
C LYS A 199 28.04 -23.24 -8.44
N SER A 200 28.15 -21.93 -8.55
CA SER A 200 27.23 -21.10 -9.32
C SER A 200 27.34 -21.41 -10.81
N TYR A 201 26.37 -20.99 -11.62
CA TYR A 201 26.38 -21.22 -13.06
C TYR A 201 27.70 -20.79 -13.76
N PRO A 202 28.26 -19.60 -13.54
CA PRO A 202 29.53 -19.20 -14.17
C PRO A 202 30.70 -20.11 -13.77
N GLU A 203 30.84 -20.44 -12.49
CA GLU A 203 31.90 -21.31 -11.99
C GLU A 203 31.74 -22.75 -12.48
N LEU A 204 30.49 -23.24 -12.53
CA LEU A 204 30.17 -24.57 -13.01
C LEU A 204 30.49 -24.71 -14.50
N LYS A 205 30.18 -23.71 -15.32
CA LYS A 205 30.52 -23.67 -16.74
C LYS A 205 32.04 -23.77 -16.96
N VAL A 206 32.83 -23.01 -16.21
CA VAL A 206 34.31 -23.09 -16.27
C VAL A 206 34.79 -24.45 -15.80
N HIS A 207 34.28 -24.94 -14.67
CA HIS A 207 34.70 -26.22 -14.10
C HIS A 207 34.37 -27.42 -15.00
N MET A 208 33.24 -27.41 -15.70
CA MET A 208 32.91 -28.47 -16.66
C MET A 208 33.82 -28.44 -17.89
N ALA A 209 34.27 -27.26 -18.31
CA ALA A 209 35.24 -27.13 -19.40
C ALA A 209 36.65 -27.59 -18.98
N ASP A 210 37.06 -27.29 -17.75
CA ASP A 210 38.38 -27.67 -17.22
C ASP A 210 38.48 -29.16 -16.87
N PHE A 211 37.37 -29.80 -16.50
CA PHE A 211 37.32 -31.20 -16.05
C PHE A 211 36.27 -32.05 -16.79
N PRO A 212 36.34 -32.18 -18.13
CA PRO A 212 35.30 -32.85 -18.92
C PRO A 212 35.10 -34.33 -18.54
N ASP A 213 36.14 -35.00 -18.06
CA ASP A 213 36.08 -36.41 -17.64
C ASP A 213 35.16 -36.65 -16.43
N LEU A 214 35.02 -35.67 -15.52
CA LEU A 214 34.10 -35.77 -14.38
C LEU A 214 32.64 -35.73 -14.80
N TYR A 215 32.36 -35.22 -16.01
CA TYR A 215 31.02 -34.95 -16.52
C TYR A 215 30.68 -35.76 -17.78
N ARG A 216 31.48 -36.78 -18.11
CA ARG A 216 31.35 -37.57 -19.35
C ARG A 216 29.97 -38.21 -19.54
N ASN A 217 29.26 -38.50 -18.44
CA ASN A 217 27.96 -39.18 -18.45
C ASN A 217 26.76 -38.22 -18.30
N ILE A 218 26.98 -36.91 -18.36
CA ILE A 218 25.93 -35.90 -18.26
C ILE A 218 26.08 -34.86 -19.39
N PRO A 219 25.01 -34.13 -19.77
CA PRO A 219 25.11 -33.11 -20.81
C PRO A 219 26.07 -31.99 -20.42
N THR A 220 26.99 -31.63 -21.32
CA THR A 220 28.02 -30.60 -21.10
C THR A 220 27.55 -29.17 -21.42
N LEU A 221 26.48 -29.04 -22.19
CA LEU A 221 25.80 -27.77 -22.46
C LEU A 221 24.60 -27.64 -21.51
N PHE A 222 24.25 -26.41 -21.12
CA PHE A 222 23.11 -26.11 -20.25
C PHE A 222 21.82 -25.65 -20.95
N PRO A 223 21.47 -26.01 -22.21
CA PRO A 223 20.10 -25.79 -22.66
C PRO A 223 19.19 -26.68 -21.82
N ILE A 224 18.30 -26.05 -21.06
CA ILE A 224 17.19 -26.75 -20.44
C ILE A 224 16.14 -26.89 -21.54
N HIS A 225 15.77 -28.11 -21.89
CA HIS A 225 14.86 -28.37 -23.00
C HIS A 225 13.41 -28.11 -22.62
N HIS A 226 12.99 -28.57 -21.46
CA HIS A 226 11.61 -28.44 -20.98
C HIS A 226 11.56 -28.51 -19.45
N VAL A 227 10.44 -28.05 -18.91
CA VAL A 227 10.07 -28.19 -17.50
C VAL A 227 9.11 -29.38 -17.39
N PHE A 228 9.43 -30.34 -16.54
CA PHE A 228 8.60 -31.51 -16.24
C PHE A 228 7.97 -31.36 -14.85
N HIS A 229 6.64 -31.33 -14.80
CA HIS A 229 5.87 -31.30 -13.56
C HIS A 229 5.59 -32.74 -13.10
N GLN A 230 6.22 -33.15 -12.00
CA GLN A 230 6.15 -34.55 -11.56
C GLN A 230 4.76 -34.95 -11.04
N GLU A 231 4.00 -34.02 -10.45
CA GLU A 231 2.70 -34.30 -9.84
C GLU A 231 1.65 -34.77 -10.86
N ASP A 232 1.59 -34.12 -12.02
CA ASP A 232 0.59 -34.39 -13.05
C ASP A 232 1.19 -35.00 -14.33
N GLY A 233 2.52 -35.12 -14.40
CA GLY A 233 3.24 -35.67 -15.55
C GLY A 233 3.27 -34.76 -16.76
N THR A 234 2.93 -33.47 -16.61
CA THR A 234 2.91 -32.51 -17.72
C THR A 234 4.30 -31.97 -18.06
N CYS A 235 4.51 -31.63 -19.33
CA CYS A 235 5.70 -30.96 -19.80
C CYS A 235 5.32 -29.56 -20.30
N ALA A 236 6.03 -28.55 -19.80
CA ALA A 236 5.97 -27.19 -20.32
C ALA A 236 7.26 -26.85 -21.07
N GLU A 237 7.16 -26.03 -22.10
CA GLU A 237 8.33 -25.50 -22.79
C GLU A 237 9.18 -24.67 -21.81
N TRP A 238 10.49 -24.82 -21.88
CA TRP A 238 11.38 -23.91 -21.18
C TRP A 238 11.36 -22.57 -21.91
N ASP A 239 10.64 -21.59 -21.36
CA ASP A 239 10.40 -20.31 -22.04
C ASP A 239 11.67 -19.50 -22.33
N GLY A 240 12.78 -19.80 -21.62
CA GLY A 240 14.07 -19.13 -21.79
C GLY A 240 14.02 -17.61 -21.54
N VAL A 241 12.90 -17.04 -21.12
CA VAL A 241 12.72 -15.58 -21.05
C VAL A 241 13.57 -14.98 -19.93
N ASN A 242 13.84 -15.75 -18.89
CA ASN A 242 14.61 -15.32 -17.73
C ASN A 242 16.04 -15.86 -17.66
N TRP A 243 16.50 -16.53 -18.72
CA TRP A 243 17.81 -17.18 -18.73
C TRP A 243 18.40 -17.28 -20.14
N SER A 244 19.72 -17.24 -20.28
CA SER A 244 20.40 -17.63 -21.52
C SER A 244 21.68 -18.43 -21.26
N ASN A 245 21.98 -19.37 -22.17
CA ASN A 245 23.20 -20.21 -22.17
C ASN A 245 24.52 -19.41 -22.24
N GLU A 246 24.45 -18.17 -22.68
CA GLU A 246 25.62 -17.30 -22.82
C GLU A 246 25.79 -16.37 -21.62
N LYS A 247 24.69 -15.78 -21.14
CA LYS A 247 24.73 -14.62 -20.22
C LYS A 247 24.15 -14.90 -18.83
N GLY A 248 23.62 -16.11 -18.59
CA GLY A 248 22.98 -16.48 -17.32
C GLY A 248 21.56 -15.94 -17.18
N SER A 249 21.10 -15.77 -15.94
CA SER A 249 19.77 -15.21 -15.64
C SER A 249 19.64 -13.75 -16.08
N TYR A 250 18.41 -13.33 -16.33
CA TYR A 250 18.05 -11.94 -16.66
C TYR A 250 18.68 -10.93 -15.68
N TRP A 251 18.55 -11.18 -14.38
CA TRP A 251 19.06 -10.29 -13.35
C TRP A 251 20.58 -10.30 -13.24
N ARG A 252 21.26 -11.45 -13.41
CA ARG A 252 22.73 -11.49 -13.44
C ARG A 252 23.27 -10.65 -14.58
N GLN A 253 22.71 -10.79 -15.79
CA GLN A 253 23.13 -10.02 -16.95
C GLN A 253 22.98 -8.52 -16.69
N LYS A 254 21.83 -8.13 -16.13
CA LYS A 254 21.50 -6.73 -15.91
C LYS A 254 22.31 -6.07 -14.80
N SER A 255 22.56 -6.78 -13.71
CA SER A 255 23.36 -6.26 -12.59
C SER A 255 24.86 -6.41 -12.82
N GLY A 256 25.29 -7.07 -13.91
CA GLY A 256 26.69 -7.44 -14.10
C GLY A 256 27.21 -8.36 -12.98
N GLY A 257 26.33 -9.23 -12.45
CA GLY A 257 26.62 -10.13 -11.33
C GLY A 257 26.57 -9.49 -9.94
N ARG A 258 26.26 -8.19 -9.82
CA ARG A 258 26.09 -7.52 -8.51
C ARG A 258 24.80 -7.97 -7.79
N PRO A 259 24.69 -7.77 -6.46
CA PRO A 259 23.50 -8.14 -5.70
C PRO A 259 22.23 -7.51 -6.25
N VAL A 260 21.14 -8.28 -6.24
CA VAL A 260 19.82 -7.84 -6.71
C VAL A 260 18.75 -8.18 -5.68
N TYR A 261 17.97 -7.20 -5.25
CA TYR A 261 16.92 -7.39 -4.24
C TYR A 261 15.53 -7.03 -4.74
N SER A 262 14.56 -7.88 -4.42
CA SER A 262 13.15 -7.52 -4.49
C SER A 262 12.76 -6.77 -3.22
N VAL A 263 11.99 -5.69 -3.38
CA VAL A 263 11.59 -4.81 -2.28
C VAL A 263 10.06 -4.77 -2.18
N PRO A 264 9.46 -5.64 -1.35
CA PRO A 264 8.02 -5.62 -1.16
C PRO A 264 7.54 -4.35 -0.46
N ILE A 265 6.43 -3.78 -0.95
CA ILE A 265 5.82 -2.55 -0.42
C ILE A 265 4.35 -2.76 -0.08
N TRP A 266 3.91 -2.10 0.99
CA TRP A 266 2.50 -1.84 1.23
C TRP A 266 2.11 -0.57 0.49
N LEU A 267 1.20 -0.67 -0.47
CA LEU A 267 0.74 0.47 -1.26
C LEU A 267 -0.63 0.90 -0.77
N TYR A 268 -0.78 2.15 -0.35
CA TYR A 268 -1.98 2.70 0.27
C TYR A 268 -2.61 3.80 -0.59
N CYS A 269 -3.93 3.80 -0.67
CA CYS A 269 -4.70 4.94 -1.17
C CYS A 269 -5.88 5.24 -0.25
N ASP A 270 -6.17 6.53 -0.08
CA ASP A 270 -7.36 7.00 0.61
C ASP A 270 -7.65 8.47 0.27
N ASP A 271 -8.83 8.92 0.66
CA ASP A 271 -9.23 10.31 0.54
C ASP A 271 -8.83 11.17 1.75
N THR A 272 -8.53 12.42 1.46
CA THR A 272 -8.14 13.42 2.45
C THR A 272 -8.83 14.72 2.13
N SER A 273 -9.32 15.42 3.14
CA SER A 273 -9.77 16.80 2.90
C SER A 273 -8.57 17.72 2.71
N GLY A 274 -8.58 18.52 1.65
CA GLY A 274 -7.68 19.65 1.41
C GLY A 274 -8.04 20.93 2.17
N ASN A 275 -9.20 20.96 2.86
CA ASN A 275 -9.63 22.06 3.72
C ASN A 275 -9.70 21.60 5.20
N MET A 276 -9.75 22.55 6.14
CA MET A 276 -10.03 22.23 7.55
C MET A 276 -11.42 21.58 7.75
N SER A 277 -12.35 21.77 6.81
CA SER A 277 -13.65 21.06 6.74
C SER A 277 -13.64 19.98 5.65
N LYS A 278 -14.33 18.85 5.88
CA LYS A 278 -14.32 17.68 4.99
C LYS A 278 -15.06 17.86 3.64
N LYS A 279 -15.88 18.91 3.47
CA LYS A 279 -16.89 18.96 2.41
C LYS A 279 -16.47 19.60 1.08
N TRP A 280 -15.37 20.37 1.00
CA TRP A 280 -15.18 21.30 -0.14
C TRP A 280 -13.86 21.20 -0.92
N ASN A 281 -13.03 20.17 -0.72
CA ASN A 281 -11.85 19.93 -1.56
C ASN A 281 -11.28 18.53 -1.28
N LYS A 282 -11.85 17.45 -1.85
CA LYS A 282 -11.36 16.09 -1.62
C LYS A 282 -10.07 15.87 -2.44
N HIS A 283 -9.02 15.37 -1.79
CA HIS A 283 -7.76 14.96 -2.40
C HIS A 283 -7.57 13.47 -2.17
N ASN A 284 -7.46 12.68 -3.24
CA ASN A 284 -7.04 11.29 -3.15
C ASN A 284 -5.51 11.25 -3.11
N SER A 285 -4.92 10.36 -2.31
CA SER A 285 -3.46 10.31 -2.16
C SER A 285 -2.94 8.88 -2.18
N TRP A 286 -1.87 8.65 -2.92
CA TRP A 286 -1.12 7.40 -2.92
C TRP A 286 0.15 7.51 -2.09
N LEU A 287 0.35 6.55 -1.19
CA LEU A 287 1.52 6.44 -0.32
C LEU A 287 2.02 4.99 -0.29
N PHE A 288 3.25 4.77 0.15
CA PHE A 288 3.73 3.42 0.44
C PHE A 288 4.63 3.35 1.68
N THR A 289 4.83 2.14 2.21
CA THR A 289 5.89 1.82 3.19
C THR A 289 6.52 0.48 2.83
N LEU A 290 7.76 0.26 3.25
CA LEU A 290 8.50 -0.97 2.99
C LEU A 290 7.96 -2.11 3.85
N ALA A 291 7.47 -3.17 3.21
CA ALA A 291 6.89 -4.32 3.92
C ALA A 291 7.94 -5.21 4.59
N GLY A 292 9.20 -5.12 4.16
CA GLY A 292 10.34 -5.82 4.77
C GLY A 292 10.81 -5.22 6.10
N LEU A 293 10.23 -4.11 6.56
CA LEU A 293 10.56 -3.53 7.86
C LEU A 293 9.85 -4.28 9.00
N PRO A 294 10.47 -4.36 10.19
CA PRO A 294 9.82 -4.88 11.38
C PRO A 294 8.54 -4.09 11.71
N ARG A 295 7.57 -4.73 12.36
CA ARG A 295 6.28 -4.16 12.77
C ARG A 295 6.41 -2.84 13.53
N THR A 296 7.44 -2.76 14.38
CA THR A 296 7.75 -1.58 15.20
C THR A 296 8.23 -0.39 14.36
N GLU A 297 8.69 -0.63 13.13
CA GLU A 297 9.17 0.37 12.19
C GLU A 297 8.15 0.67 11.08
N VAL A 298 7.48 -0.34 10.53
CA VAL A 298 6.54 -0.17 9.41
C VAL A 298 5.37 0.77 9.74
N THR A 299 4.98 0.83 11.02
CA THR A 299 3.89 1.69 11.53
C THR A 299 4.35 3.09 11.96
N ARG A 300 5.62 3.45 11.74
CA ARG A 300 6.16 4.79 12.01
C ARG A 300 5.95 5.70 10.82
N GLU A 301 5.51 6.92 11.11
CA GLU A 301 5.37 8.02 10.13
C GLU A 301 6.65 8.27 9.32
N TYR A 302 7.81 8.07 9.94
CA TYR A 302 9.12 8.20 9.28
C TYR A 302 9.33 7.25 8.11
N ASN A 303 8.65 6.09 8.07
CA ASN A 303 8.77 5.12 6.99
C ASN A 303 7.59 5.20 6.00
N VAL A 304 6.74 6.22 6.09
CA VAL A 304 5.66 6.47 5.13
C VAL A 304 6.16 7.42 4.04
N HIS A 305 6.05 6.99 2.79
CA HIS A 305 6.50 7.71 1.61
C HIS A 305 5.33 8.18 0.76
N PHE A 306 5.37 9.42 0.29
CA PHE A 306 4.33 10.03 -0.53
C PHE A 306 4.61 9.86 -2.02
N LEU A 307 3.66 9.34 -2.81
CA LEU A 307 3.81 9.23 -4.27
C LEU A 307 3.11 10.37 -5.00
N CYS A 308 1.80 10.53 -4.80
CA CYS A 308 1.02 11.55 -5.49
C CYS A 308 -0.25 11.91 -4.73
N THR A 309 -0.82 13.06 -5.11
CA THR A 309 -2.15 13.48 -4.69
C THR A 309 -2.82 14.29 -5.78
N SER A 310 -4.14 14.22 -5.85
CA SER A 310 -4.93 15.08 -6.75
C SER A 310 -6.33 15.28 -6.20
N ASN A 311 -6.87 16.47 -6.44
CA ASN A 311 -8.28 16.81 -6.26
C ASN A 311 -9.09 16.77 -7.56
N LEU A 312 -8.43 16.43 -8.68
CA LEU A 312 -9.04 16.35 -10.01
C LEU A 312 -8.94 14.93 -10.58
N ALA A 313 -7.74 14.35 -10.54
CA ALA A 313 -7.51 13.01 -11.04
C ALA A 313 -8.05 11.96 -10.06
N GLU A 314 -8.78 10.99 -10.60
CA GLU A 314 -9.34 9.90 -9.81
C GLU A 314 -8.23 8.95 -9.29
N PRO A 315 -8.46 8.19 -8.21
CA PRO A 315 -7.45 7.31 -7.61
C PRO A 315 -6.80 6.36 -8.62
N MET A 316 -7.61 5.71 -9.46
CA MET A 316 -7.13 4.74 -10.45
C MET A 316 -6.43 5.43 -11.63
N GLU A 317 -6.79 6.68 -11.95
CA GLU A 317 -6.06 7.46 -12.96
C GLU A 317 -4.65 7.80 -12.50
N MET A 318 -4.48 8.16 -11.22
CA MET A 318 -3.16 8.38 -10.63
C MET A 318 -2.35 7.08 -10.49
N LEU A 319 -3.01 5.96 -10.21
CA LEU A 319 -2.36 4.65 -10.11
C LEU A 319 -1.78 4.22 -11.45
N ASP A 320 -2.32 4.68 -12.58
CA ASP A 320 -1.80 4.38 -13.91
C ASP A 320 -0.33 4.82 -14.07
N GLY A 321 -0.02 6.08 -13.71
CA GLY A 321 1.36 6.58 -13.72
C GLY A 321 2.26 5.88 -12.70
N ILE A 322 1.73 5.54 -11.51
CA ILE A 322 2.47 4.76 -10.50
C ILE A 322 2.79 3.34 -11.02
N GLN A 323 1.83 2.70 -11.69
CA GLN A 323 2.00 1.38 -12.28
C GLN A 323 3.05 1.40 -13.39
N GLU A 324 3.12 2.47 -14.19
CA GLU A 324 4.19 2.68 -15.16
C GLU A 324 5.57 2.74 -14.49
N GLU A 325 5.72 3.54 -13.42
CA GLU A 325 6.97 3.66 -12.66
C GLU A 325 7.40 2.29 -12.06
N ILE A 326 6.47 1.56 -11.42
CA ILE A 326 6.74 0.24 -10.84
C ILE A 326 7.14 -0.75 -11.93
N SER A 327 6.42 -0.76 -13.05
CA SER A 327 6.71 -1.68 -14.15
C SER A 327 8.05 -1.36 -14.81
N ARG A 328 8.40 -0.09 -14.95
CA ARG A 328 9.72 0.34 -15.41
C ARG A 328 10.79 -0.15 -14.44
N ALA A 329 10.62 0.05 -13.13
CA ALA A 329 11.57 -0.43 -12.14
C ALA A 329 11.71 -1.97 -12.13
N GLN A 330 10.64 -2.74 -12.32
CA GLN A 330 10.71 -4.19 -12.46
C GLN A 330 11.38 -4.63 -13.78
N ARG A 331 11.20 -3.86 -14.86
CA ARG A 331 11.80 -4.12 -16.18
C ARG A 331 13.18 -3.53 -16.38
N GLU A 332 13.66 -2.60 -15.57
CA GLU A 332 14.95 -1.90 -15.74
C GLU A 332 15.87 -2.08 -14.52
N GLY A 333 15.32 -2.40 -13.35
CA GLY A 333 16.05 -2.35 -12.09
C GLY A 333 16.37 -0.92 -11.67
N ILE A 334 16.64 -0.74 -10.39
CA ILE A 334 17.03 0.54 -9.80
C ILE A 334 18.41 0.34 -9.22
N TRP A 335 19.39 1.11 -9.68
CA TRP A 335 20.69 1.14 -9.04
C TRP A 335 20.65 1.94 -7.74
N ALA A 336 21.15 1.34 -6.67
CA ALA A 336 21.21 1.95 -5.34
C ALA A 336 22.54 1.66 -4.65
N TRP A 337 22.93 2.54 -3.73
CA TRP A 337 24.06 2.29 -2.84
C TRP A 337 23.55 1.62 -1.58
N ASP A 338 23.91 0.37 -1.35
CA ASP A 338 23.64 -0.30 -0.09
C ASP A 338 24.65 0.17 0.95
N CYS A 339 24.17 0.91 1.96
CA CYS A 339 25.02 1.40 3.04
C CYS A 339 25.28 0.36 4.15
N SER A 340 24.65 -0.82 4.07
CA SER A 340 24.71 -1.86 5.09
C SER A 340 25.86 -2.84 4.87
N LYS A 341 26.14 -3.63 5.92
CA LYS A 341 27.04 -4.79 5.89
C LYS A 341 26.27 -6.12 5.94
N GLN A 342 24.98 -6.09 5.61
CA GLN A 342 24.11 -7.26 5.67
C GLN A 342 24.29 -8.15 4.43
N ASP A 343 23.76 -9.37 4.52
CA ASP A 343 23.67 -10.30 3.40
C ASP A 343 25.02 -10.76 2.83
N GLY A 344 26.09 -10.72 3.65
CA GLY A 344 27.44 -11.15 3.24
C GLY A 344 28.15 -10.17 2.30
N CYS A 345 27.59 -8.97 2.12
CA CYS A 345 28.17 -7.88 1.33
C CYS A 345 28.62 -6.73 2.25
N GLY A 346 29.73 -6.08 1.91
CA GLY A 346 30.05 -4.77 2.45
C GLY A 346 29.21 -3.68 1.76
N PRO A 347 29.30 -2.41 2.22
CA PRO A 347 28.63 -1.30 1.56
C PRO A 347 29.05 -1.23 0.10
N GLY A 348 28.09 -1.06 -0.80
CA GLY A 348 28.38 -1.19 -2.21
C GLY A 348 27.19 -1.04 -3.14
N PRO A 349 27.43 -1.08 -4.45
CA PRO A 349 26.40 -0.95 -5.47
C PRO A 349 25.53 -2.21 -5.54
N VAL A 350 24.21 -2.01 -5.51
CA VAL A 350 23.20 -3.06 -5.63
C VAL A 350 22.12 -2.64 -6.63
N MET A 351 21.40 -3.61 -7.18
CA MET A 351 20.21 -3.36 -7.97
C MET A 351 18.97 -3.77 -7.17
N ILE A 352 17.89 -3.00 -7.25
CA ILE A 352 16.64 -3.28 -6.54
C ILE A 352 15.44 -3.11 -7.46
N PHE A 353 14.31 -3.74 -7.13
CA PHE A 353 13.04 -3.49 -7.80
C PHE A 353 11.85 -3.64 -6.83
N PRO A 354 10.80 -2.82 -6.94
CA PRO A 354 9.63 -2.92 -6.07
C PRO A 354 8.67 -4.03 -6.45
N VAL A 355 7.97 -4.57 -5.46
CA VAL A 355 6.83 -5.47 -5.63
C VAL A 355 5.71 -5.04 -4.69
N VAL A 356 4.49 -4.87 -5.20
CA VAL A 356 3.34 -4.55 -4.34
C VAL A 356 2.93 -5.82 -3.60
N LEU A 357 3.11 -5.84 -2.28
CA LEU A 357 2.72 -6.98 -1.45
C LEU A 357 1.21 -7.04 -1.26
N ALA A 358 0.60 -5.88 -0.97
CA ALA A 358 -0.85 -5.69 -0.89
C ALA A 358 -1.25 -4.23 -1.08
N LEU A 359 -2.54 -4.03 -1.38
CA LEU A 359 -3.20 -2.74 -1.49
C LEU A 359 -4.00 -2.44 -0.21
N LEU A 360 -3.71 -1.29 0.41
CA LEU A 360 -4.34 -0.82 1.63
C LEU A 360 -5.24 0.38 1.34
N GLY A 361 -6.33 0.49 2.08
CA GLY A 361 -7.30 1.57 1.94
C GLY A 361 -8.55 1.23 2.74
N ASP A 362 -9.46 2.19 2.86
CA ASP A 362 -10.76 1.91 3.46
C ASP A 362 -11.59 0.96 2.57
N ASN A 363 -12.73 0.48 3.08
CA ASN A 363 -13.53 -0.51 2.34
C ASN A 363 -14.01 -0.01 0.96
N PRO A 364 -14.58 1.20 0.82
CA PRO A 364 -14.87 1.80 -0.48
C PRO A 364 -13.67 1.79 -1.44
N MET A 365 -12.50 2.25 -0.99
CA MET A 365 -11.30 2.32 -1.82
C MET A 365 -10.83 0.93 -2.25
N GLN A 366 -10.81 -0.05 -1.34
CA GLN A 366 -10.47 -1.43 -1.68
C GLN A 366 -11.48 -2.08 -2.64
N SER A 367 -12.77 -1.71 -2.54
CA SER A 367 -13.78 -2.13 -3.53
C SER A 367 -13.50 -1.50 -4.90
N GLU A 368 -13.10 -0.24 -4.97
CA GLU A 368 -12.69 0.42 -6.22
C GLU A 368 -11.46 -0.25 -6.84
N MET A 369 -10.42 -0.51 -6.05
CA MET A 369 -9.21 -1.24 -6.47
C MET A 369 -9.52 -2.64 -7.00
N ALA A 370 -10.51 -3.33 -6.42
CA ALA A 370 -10.93 -4.67 -6.82
C ALA A 370 -12.01 -4.69 -7.92
N CYS A 371 -12.31 -3.54 -8.54
CA CYS A 371 -13.40 -3.37 -9.49
C CYS A 371 -14.72 -3.97 -8.99
N HIS A 372 -15.07 -3.75 -7.73
CA HIS A 372 -16.26 -4.32 -7.08
C HIS A 372 -17.34 -3.26 -6.87
N ILE A 373 -18.58 -3.58 -7.26
CA ILE A 373 -19.72 -2.64 -7.23
C ILE A 373 -20.32 -2.40 -5.83
N GLY A 374 -19.85 -3.11 -4.80
CA GLY A 374 -20.40 -3.03 -3.45
C GLY A 374 -21.77 -3.72 -3.32
N LEU A 375 -22.62 -3.18 -2.43
CA LEU A 375 -23.95 -3.75 -2.11
C LEU A 375 -24.97 -3.63 -3.25
N ALA A 376 -24.67 -2.86 -4.30
CA ALA A 376 -25.57 -2.69 -5.45
C ALA A 376 -25.57 -3.92 -6.39
N GLY A 377 -24.58 -4.81 -6.28
CA GLY A 377 -24.49 -6.04 -7.05
C GLY A 377 -25.11 -7.24 -6.33
N ARG A 378 -25.39 -8.31 -7.08
CA ARG A 378 -25.81 -9.60 -6.51
C ARG A 378 -24.70 -10.22 -5.65
N LYS A 379 -23.47 -10.10 -6.14
CA LYS A 379 -22.26 -10.56 -5.47
C LYS A 379 -21.70 -9.42 -4.62
N PHE A 380 -22.00 -9.41 -3.32
CA PHE A 380 -21.77 -8.24 -2.46
C PHE A 380 -20.38 -8.19 -1.80
N CYS A 381 -19.57 -9.25 -1.93
CA CYS A 381 -18.21 -9.28 -1.42
C CYS A 381 -17.17 -9.06 -2.53
N ARG A 382 -16.13 -8.27 -2.22
CA ARG A 382 -14.97 -8.03 -3.11
C ARG A 382 -13.94 -9.16 -3.10
N VAL A 383 -13.95 -10.06 -2.11
CA VAL A 383 -12.95 -11.14 -1.94
C VAL A 383 -13.47 -12.47 -2.45
N CYS A 384 -14.78 -12.73 -2.29
CA CYS A 384 -15.40 -14.01 -2.62
C CYS A 384 -16.72 -13.83 -3.37
N GLU A 385 -17.28 -14.96 -3.78
CA GLU A 385 -18.50 -15.07 -4.55
C GLU A 385 -19.80 -15.01 -3.72
N ALA A 386 -19.76 -14.51 -2.49
CA ALA A 386 -20.95 -14.39 -1.65
C ALA A 386 -22.06 -13.59 -2.34
N GLU A 387 -23.26 -14.17 -2.36
CA GLU A 387 -24.46 -13.63 -3.01
C GLU A 387 -25.51 -13.24 -1.97
N ASN A 388 -26.33 -12.23 -2.31
CA ASN A 388 -27.55 -11.95 -1.56
C ASN A 388 -28.63 -12.97 -1.94
N ASP A 389 -29.30 -13.56 -0.95
CA ASP A 389 -30.45 -14.44 -1.19
C ASP A 389 -31.58 -13.63 -1.85
N LYS A 390 -31.83 -13.96 -3.12
CA LYS A 390 -32.79 -13.33 -4.06
C LYS A 390 -32.24 -12.07 -4.71
N GLY A 391 -32.28 -12.02 -6.04
CA GLY A 391 -31.82 -10.92 -6.89
C GLY A 391 -32.59 -9.58 -6.75
N GLN A 392 -33.02 -9.22 -5.54
CA GLN A 392 -33.51 -7.90 -5.17
C GLN A 392 -32.33 -7.07 -4.65
N ARG A 393 -32.17 -5.85 -5.18
CA ARG A 393 -31.23 -4.85 -4.63
C ARG A 393 -31.52 -4.71 -3.14
N MET A 394 -30.49 -4.82 -2.29
CA MET A 394 -30.63 -4.32 -0.92
C MET A 394 -30.97 -2.84 -1.00
N PRO A 395 -31.98 -2.34 -0.27
CA PRO A 395 -32.20 -0.91 -0.18
C PRO A 395 -30.88 -0.28 0.27
N LEU A 396 -30.31 0.57 -0.57
CA LEU A 396 -29.27 1.50 -0.15
C LEU A 396 -29.84 2.19 1.08
N GLY A 397 -29.24 1.94 2.25
CA GLY A 397 -29.69 2.55 3.49
C GLY A 397 -29.67 4.05 3.29
N THR A 398 -30.85 4.63 3.05
CA THR A 398 -31.04 6.06 2.97
C THR A 398 -30.73 6.66 4.33
N ASP A 399 -30.11 7.81 4.25
CA ASP A 399 -29.54 8.54 5.36
C ASP A 399 -30.53 8.79 6.51
N ILE A 400 -29.92 8.94 7.68
CA ILE A 400 -30.43 9.69 8.82
C ILE A 400 -31.05 11.01 8.28
N PRO A 401 -32.31 11.34 8.60
CA PRO A 401 -32.88 12.60 8.12
C PRO A 401 -32.16 13.77 8.78
N GLY A 402 -31.53 14.61 7.96
CA GLY A 402 -30.85 15.83 8.39
C GLY A 402 -29.43 15.97 7.82
N GLY A 403 -29.32 16.19 6.52
CA GLY A 403 -28.05 16.56 5.89
C GLY A 403 -28.07 16.35 4.39
N VAL A 404 -28.33 17.42 3.63
CA VAL A 404 -28.30 17.45 2.16
C VAL A 404 -26.99 16.82 1.64
N ALA A 405 -27.13 15.76 0.83
CA ALA A 405 -26.08 15.19 -0.02
C ALA A 405 -25.88 16.10 -1.24
N PRO A 406 -24.64 16.41 -1.66
CA PRO A 406 -24.42 17.24 -2.84
C PRO A 406 -24.59 16.42 -4.14
N PRO A 407 -25.08 17.09 -5.21
CA PRO A 407 -24.98 16.74 -6.62
C PRO A 407 -23.80 15.91 -7.07
N VAL A 408 -23.99 14.74 -7.68
CA VAL A 408 -23.03 14.23 -8.67
C VAL A 408 -23.50 14.80 -10.01
N ASP A 409 -22.89 15.90 -10.48
CA ASP A 409 -22.75 16.23 -11.91
C ASP A 409 -21.97 17.55 -12.12
N ALA A 410 -21.21 17.57 -13.22
CA ALA A 410 -20.29 18.62 -13.61
C ALA A 410 -20.93 19.68 -14.55
N SER A 411 -20.86 20.96 -14.13
CA SER A 411 -20.72 22.21 -14.91
C SER A 411 -21.92 22.83 -15.68
N PRO A 412 -21.92 24.15 -16.02
CA PRO A 412 -21.28 25.32 -15.41
C PRO A 412 -22.30 26.37 -14.87
N SER A 413 -21.80 27.22 -13.98
CA SER A 413 -22.48 28.27 -13.21
C SER A 413 -22.95 29.51 -13.98
N GLY A 414 -24.12 30.03 -13.60
CA GLY A 414 -24.58 31.42 -13.75
C GLY A 414 -25.41 31.83 -12.50
N PRO A 415 -25.44 33.11 -12.10
CA PRO A 415 -25.71 33.51 -10.71
C PRO A 415 -27.20 33.47 -10.35
N ALA A 416 -27.51 33.14 -9.09
CA ALA A 416 -28.83 33.27 -8.51
C ALA A 416 -28.82 34.38 -7.45
N ASP A 417 -29.78 35.29 -7.59
CA ASP A 417 -30.17 36.31 -6.62
C ASP A 417 -30.91 35.70 -5.42
N ASP A 418 -30.78 36.38 -4.29
CA ASP A 418 -31.40 36.14 -2.98
C ASP A 418 -32.94 36.05 -3.01
N ASN A 419 -33.51 35.20 -2.16
CA ASN A 419 -34.47 35.62 -1.13
C ASN A 419 -34.94 34.48 -0.22
N ASP A 420 -34.92 34.78 1.09
CA ASP A 420 -35.56 34.11 2.21
C ASP A 420 -37.07 33.87 2.00
N THR A 421 -37.61 32.82 2.65
CA THR A 421 -38.84 32.91 3.47
C THR A 421 -39.20 31.60 4.21
N ASP A 422 -39.76 31.80 5.40
CA ASP A 422 -40.11 30.89 6.51
C ASP A 422 -41.15 29.76 6.26
N ASN A 423 -41.26 28.89 7.29
CA ASN A 423 -42.42 28.08 7.79
C ASN A 423 -42.50 26.58 7.42
N PRO A 424 -43.24 25.74 8.20
CA PRO A 424 -43.08 25.34 9.61
C PRO A 424 -43.14 23.79 9.78
N ASP A 425 -42.85 23.25 10.98
CA ASP A 425 -42.95 21.81 11.30
C ASP A 425 -44.38 21.24 11.21
N PRO A 426 -44.56 19.98 10.73
CA PRO A 426 -45.55 19.07 11.35
C PRO A 426 -45.09 17.58 11.34
N PRO A 427 -45.89 16.60 11.80
CA PRO A 427 -46.08 16.17 13.18
C PRO A 427 -45.63 14.70 13.43
N ASN A 428 -45.61 14.30 14.71
CA ASN A 428 -45.38 12.94 15.21
C ASN A 428 -46.03 11.82 14.35
N ALA A 429 -45.23 10.83 13.93
CA ALA A 429 -45.72 9.54 13.46
C ALA A 429 -45.18 8.40 14.35
N ILE A 430 -46.14 7.66 14.89
CA ILE A 430 -46.02 6.45 15.71
C ILE A 430 -45.47 5.33 14.81
N TYR A 431 -44.40 4.64 15.23
CA TYR A 431 -43.92 3.45 14.52
C TYR A 431 -44.77 2.24 14.91
N ASP A 432 -45.56 1.79 13.94
CA ASP A 432 -46.28 0.53 13.96
C ASP A 432 -45.28 -0.64 13.93
N THR A 433 -45.42 -1.56 14.88
CA THR A 433 -44.71 -2.83 14.96
C THR A 433 -45.32 -3.81 13.96
N GLY A 434 -45.10 -3.57 12.67
CA GLY A 434 -45.43 -4.48 11.58
C GLY A 434 -44.25 -5.38 11.23
N SER A 435 -44.47 -6.69 11.26
CA SER A 435 -43.52 -7.74 10.85
C SER A 435 -43.16 -7.63 9.36
N ASP A 436 -42.06 -6.94 9.04
CA ASP A 436 -41.48 -6.97 7.70
C ASP A 436 -40.44 -8.11 7.64
N THR A 437 -40.85 -9.23 7.03
CA THR A 437 -40.09 -10.48 6.89
C THR A 437 -39.06 -10.39 5.75
N SER A 438 -38.23 -9.35 5.72
CA SER A 438 -37.03 -9.33 4.88
C SER A 438 -35.92 -10.09 5.61
N GLN A 439 -35.62 -11.32 5.17
CA GLN A 439 -34.44 -12.05 5.65
C GLN A 439 -33.19 -11.40 5.04
N PRO A 440 -32.25 -10.88 5.86
CA PRO A 440 -30.98 -10.36 5.40
C PRO A 440 -30.02 -11.50 5.02
N GLY A 441 -29.11 -11.24 4.07
CA GLY A 441 -28.06 -12.18 3.68
C GLY A 441 -27.21 -12.55 4.89
N SER A 442 -27.15 -13.83 5.24
CA SER A 442 -26.31 -14.32 6.32
C SER A 442 -24.83 -14.33 5.88
N PRO A 443 -23.85 -14.13 6.76
CA PRO A 443 -22.46 -14.37 6.43
C PRO A 443 -22.27 -15.84 6.00
N VAL A 444 -21.85 -16.06 4.76
CA VAL A 444 -21.61 -17.40 4.23
C VAL A 444 -20.11 -17.69 4.25
N GLU A 445 -19.67 -18.59 5.12
CA GLU A 445 -18.34 -19.19 5.01
C GLU A 445 -18.31 -20.21 3.86
N GLY A 446 -17.14 -20.41 3.25
CA GLY A 446 -16.95 -21.43 2.20
C GLY A 446 -17.37 -21.02 0.79
N THR A 447 -17.70 -19.74 0.57
CA THR A 447 -17.91 -19.21 -0.78
C THR A 447 -16.59 -19.21 -1.57
N GLN A 448 -16.66 -19.56 -2.85
CA GLN A 448 -15.48 -19.57 -3.72
C GLN A 448 -14.79 -18.19 -3.75
N PRO A 449 -13.45 -18.13 -3.64
CA PRO A 449 -12.71 -16.89 -3.84
C PRO A 449 -12.94 -16.33 -5.25
N ARG A 450 -13.06 -15.01 -5.35
CA ARG A 450 -12.98 -14.34 -6.66
C ARG A 450 -11.55 -14.47 -7.19
N ARG A 451 -11.42 -14.58 -8.51
CA ARG A 451 -10.13 -14.74 -9.19
C ARG A 451 -9.90 -13.56 -10.12
N ARG A 452 -8.66 -13.06 -10.12
CA ARG A 452 -8.19 -12.03 -11.05
C ARG A 452 -8.61 -12.28 -12.51
N HIS A 453 -8.35 -13.48 -13.04
CA HIS A 453 -8.62 -13.80 -14.45
C HIS A 453 -10.11 -13.68 -14.82
N ASP A 454 -11.02 -14.04 -13.90
CA ASP A 454 -12.46 -13.96 -14.16
C ASP A 454 -12.92 -12.51 -14.27
N THR A 455 -12.39 -11.62 -13.42
CA THR A 455 -12.67 -10.18 -13.46
C THR A 455 -12.08 -9.52 -14.71
N GLU A 456 -10.82 -9.80 -15.05
CA GLU A 456 -10.19 -9.30 -16.28
C GLU A 456 -11.00 -9.73 -17.52
N ARG A 457 -11.45 -10.98 -17.59
CA ARG A 457 -12.30 -11.47 -18.68
C ARG A 457 -13.63 -10.72 -18.76
N VAL A 458 -14.28 -10.47 -17.63
CA VAL A 458 -15.54 -9.69 -17.59
C VAL A 458 -15.33 -8.26 -18.08
N LEU A 459 -14.24 -7.61 -17.67
CA LEU A 459 -13.92 -6.24 -18.09
C LEU A 459 -13.62 -6.15 -19.60
N ARG A 460 -12.88 -7.12 -20.15
CA ARG A 460 -12.68 -7.25 -21.61
C ARG A 460 -14.00 -7.43 -22.35
N ASN A 461 -14.90 -8.26 -21.83
CA ASN A 461 -16.23 -8.45 -22.42
C ASN A 461 -17.05 -7.17 -22.42
N TYR A 462 -16.93 -6.28 -21.43
CA TYR A 462 -17.60 -4.97 -21.47
C TYR A 462 -17.11 -4.11 -22.64
N ILE A 463 -15.82 -4.14 -22.95
CA ILE A 463 -15.25 -3.43 -24.10
C ILE A 463 -15.76 -4.04 -25.40
N THR A 464 -15.75 -5.37 -25.52
CA THR A 464 -16.30 -6.07 -26.69
C THR A 464 -17.79 -5.76 -26.88
N ASP A 465 -18.60 -5.84 -25.83
CA ASP A 465 -20.03 -5.57 -25.89
C ASP A 465 -20.30 -4.09 -26.24
N ALA A 466 -19.46 -3.16 -25.77
CA ALA A 466 -19.58 -1.73 -26.07
C ALA A 466 -19.25 -1.35 -27.51
N LYS A 467 -18.60 -2.24 -28.28
CA LYS A 467 -18.39 -2.08 -29.73
C LYS A 467 -19.65 -2.36 -30.56
N VAL A 468 -20.76 -2.76 -29.93
CA VAL A 468 -22.03 -3.11 -30.61
C VAL A 468 -23.18 -2.28 -30.06
N ILE A 469 -23.92 -1.61 -30.95
CA ILE A 469 -25.06 -0.75 -30.58
C ILE A 469 -26.16 -1.55 -29.88
N GLY A 470 -26.70 -1.01 -28.78
CA GLY A 470 -27.83 -1.58 -28.03
C GLY A 470 -27.43 -2.52 -26.88
N ASN A 471 -26.15 -2.78 -26.68
CA ASN A 471 -25.64 -3.65 -25.60
C ASN A 471 -25.46 -2.94 -24.26
N GLU A 472 -25.78 -1.66 -24.11
CA GLU A 472 -25.60 -0.92 -22.85
C GLU A 472 -26.38 -1.56 -21.70
N GLY A 473 -27.61 -1.99 -21.97
CA GLY A 473 -28.44 -2.68 -20.97
C GLY A 473 -27.85 -4.04 -20.54
N ARG A 474 -27.19 -4.73 -21.46
CA ARG A 474 -26.49 -5.99 -21.19
C ARG A 474 -25.28 -5.76 -20.30
N ILE A 475 -24.48 -4.72 -20.56
CA ILE A 475 -23.35 -4.34 -19.71
C ILE A 475 -23.82 -4.02 -18.28
N GLU A 476 -24.87 -3.22 -18.11
CA GLU A 476 -25.40 -2.87 -16.77
C GLU A 476 -25.99 -4.08 -16.02
N ALA A 477 -26.68 -4.98 -16.74
CA ALA A 477 -27.15 -6.23 -16.18
C ALA A 477 -25.99 -7.14 -15.72
N GLU A 478 -24.94 -7.24 -16.53
CA GLU A 478 -23.75 -8.01 -16.22
C GLU A 478 -22.98 -7.44 -15.02
N LYS A 479 -22.79 -6.12 -14.92
CA LYS A 479 -22.18 -5.46 -13.74
C LYS A 479 -22.91 -5.85 -12.45
N THR A 480 -24.24 -5.87 -12.49
CA THR A 480 -25.08 -6.27 -11.36
C THR A 480 -24.94 -7.77 -11.06
N ARG A 481 -24.91 -8.62 -12.10
CA ARG A 481 -24.84 -10.08 -11.98
C ARG A 481 -23.49 -10.56 -11.43
N THR A 482 -22.37 -10.07 -11.98
CA THR A 482 -21.01 -10.45 -11.58
C THR A 482 -20.51 -9.68 -10.36
N GLY A 483 -21.11 -8.52 -10.09
CA GLY A 483 -20.63 -7.57 -9.09
C GLY A 483 -19.38 -6.81 -9.51
N VAL A 484 -18.98 -6.89 -10.79
CA VAL A 484 -17.80 -6.23 -11.33
C VAL A 484 -18.18 -4.84 -11.86
N LYS A 485 -17.55 -3.79 -11.34
CA LYS A 485 -17.66 -2.41 -11.81
C LYS A 485 -16.30 -1.75 -11.74
N ASP A 486 -15.84 -1.28 -12.88
CA ASP A 486 -14.61 -0.50 -13.00
C ASP A 486 -14.95 0.95 -13.36
N THR A 487 -14.64 1.88 -12.44
CA THR A 487 -14.85 3.32 -12.62
C THR A 487 -13.90 3.90 -13.66
N PHE A 488 -12.69 3.37 -13.76
CA PHE A 488 -11.70 3.79 -14.75
C PHE A 488 -12.16 3.41 -16.17
N LEU A 489 -12.56 2.14 -16.36
CA LEU A 489 -13.14 1.68 -17.62
C LEU A 489 -14.43 2.42 -18.00
N ALA A 490 -15.27 2.77 -17.02
CA ALA A 490 -16.54 3.46 -17.28
C ALA A 490 -16.36 4.78 -18.06
N HIS A 491 -15.24 5.47 -17.89
CA HIS A 491 -14.90 6.67 -18.68
C HIS A 491 -14.78 6.36 -20.18
N PHE A 492 -14.08 5.29 -20.53
CA PHE A 492 -13.91 4.86 -21.91
C PHE A 492 -15.24 4.36 -22.49
N LEU A 493 -16.02 3.61 -21.71
CA LEU A 493 -17.36 3.17 -22.13
C LEU A 493 -18.30 4.35 -22.42
N GLU A 494 -18.26 5.43 -21.64
CA GLU A 494 -19.08 6.62 -21.92
C GLU A 494 -18.57 7.43 -23.12
N LYS A 495 -17.25 7.46 -23.38
CA LYS A 495 -16.69 8.04 -24.62
C LYS A 495 -17.17 7.26 -25.85
N ILE A 496 -17.05 5.93 -25.81
CA ILE A 496 -17.55 5.01 -26.83
C ILE A 496 -19.04 5.27 -27.08
N LYS A 497 -19.85 5.25 -26.03
CA LYS A 497 -21.30 5.50 -26.12
C LYS A 497 -21.61 6.87 -26.71
N SER A 498 -20.88 7.91 -26.33
CA SER A 498 -21.13 9.28 -26.77
C SER A 498 -20.76 9.54 -28.23
N SER A 499 -19.87 8.70 -28.81
CA SER A 499 -19.43 8.83 -30.21
C SER A 499 -20.57 8.70 -31.25
N TYR A 500 -21.60 7.92 -30.95
CA TYR A 500 -22.71 7.65 -31.88
C TYR A 500 -24.06 8.25 -31.45
N LYS A 501 -24.16 8.87 -30.25
CA LYS A 501 -25.42 9.42 -29.71
C LYS A 501 -26.13 10.41 -30.65
N SER A 502 -25.39 11.15 -31.48
CA SER A 502 -25.93 12.13 -32.43
C SER A 502 -26.48 11.51 -33.73
N HIS A 503 -26.21 10.23 -33.99
CA HIS A 503 -26.63 9.53 -35.20
C HIS A 503 -27.97 8.82 -34.97
N ARG A 504 -28.81 8.77 -36.02
CA ARG A 504 -30.11 8.09 -36.00
C ARG A 504 -30.06 6.82 -36.83
N GLY A 505 -30.57 5.72 -36.27
CA GLY A 505 -30.57 4.40 -36.89
C GLY A 505 -29.32 3.59 -36.55
N VAL A 506 -29.50 2.29 -36.34
CA VAL A 506 -28.45 1.37 -35.83
C VAL A 506 -27.24 1.34 -36.76
N ASP A 507 -27.43 1.27 -38.07
CA ASP A 507 -26.33 1.20 -39.04
C ASP A 507 -25.48 2.48 -39.05
N ALA A 508 -26.12 3.65 -38.98
CA ALA A 508 -25.42 4.93 -38.92
C ALA A 508 -24.66 5.10 -37.60
N GLN A 509 -25.23 4.61 -36.50
CA GLN A 509 -24.58 4.59 -35.19
C GLN A 509 -23.37 3.65 -35.17
N GLN A 510 -23.50 2.44 -35.69
CA GLN A 510 -22.41 1.47 -35.75
C GLN A 510 -21.26 2.00 -36.60
N LYS A 511 -21.55 2.56 -37.78
CA LYS A 511 -20.52 3.17 -38.62
C LYS A 511 -19.79 4.34 -37.94
N ALA A 512 -20.52 5.17 -37.19
CA ALA A 512 -19.91 6.27 -36.44
C ALA A 512 -19.01 5.75 -35.31
N LEU A 513 -19.43 4.67 -34.65
CA LEU A 513 -18.67 3.99 -33.61
C LEU A 513 -17.38 3.38 -34.17
N ASP A 514 -17.46 2.63 -35.26
CA ASP A 514 -16.30 2.00 -35.91
C ASP A 514 -15.25 3.06 -36.30
N LEU A 515 -15.70 4.15 -36.92
CA LEU A 515 -14.82 5.28 -37.26
C LEU A 515 -14.20 5.96 -36.04
N PHE A 516 -14.95 6.07 -34.93
CA PHE A 516 -14.43 6.63 -33.69
C PHE A 516 -13.38 5.70 -33.07
N TRP A 517 -13.65 4.40 -33.03
CA TRP A 517 -12.75 3.38 -32.50
C TRP A 517 -11.42 3.41 -33.26
N ASP A 518 -11.46 3.28 -34.59
CA ASP A 518 -10.26 3.26 -35.45
C ASP A 518 -9.39 4.51 -35.32
N LYS A 519 -10.03 5.66 -35.01
CA LYS A 519 -9.34 6.94 -34.86
C LYS A 519 -8.70 7.13 -33.48
N HIS A 520 -9.33 6.63 -32.43
CA HIS A 520 -9.00 6.99 -31.05
C HIS A 520 -8.36 5.86 -30.24
N PHE A 521 -8.52 4.62 -30.66
CA PHE A 521 -8.08 3.45 -29.93
C PHE A 521 -7.38 2.44 -30.83
N LYS A 522 -6.48 1.65 -30.25
CA LYS A 522 -5.90 0.47 -30.88
C LYS A 522 -6.19 -0.78 -30.08
N GLU A 523 -6.24 -1.93 -30.73
CA GLU A 523 -6.61 -3.18 -30.06
C GLU A 523 -5.56 -3.58 -29.01
N GLU A 524 -4.28 -3.28 -29.26
CA GLU A 524 -3.19 -3.48 -28.30
C GLU A 524 -3.26 -2.57 -27.05
N GLU A 525 -4.06 -1.49 -27.10
CA GLU A 525 -4.23 -0.53 -25.99
C GLU A 525 -5.46 -0.83 -25.13
N VAL A 526 -6.23 -1.87 -25.46
CA VAL A 526 -7.43 -2.29 -24.70
C VAL A 526 -7.10 -2.54 -23.22
N GLU A 527 -5.93 -3.11 -22.93
CA GLU A 527 -5.48 -3.32 -21.54
C GLU A 527 -5.35 -2.02 -20.76
N ASN A 528 -5.01 -0.91 -21.44
CA ASN A 528 -4.83 0.39 -20.81
C ASN A 528 -6.16 1.08 -20.51
N MET A 529 -7.29 0.55 -21.01
CA MET A 529 -8.64 1.06 -20.69
C MET A 529 -9.20 0.48 -19.40
N ILE A 530 -8.63 -0.62 -18.91
CA ILE A 530 -9.04 -1.31 -17.69
C ILE A 530 -8.24 -0.75 -16.51
N ASN A 531 -8.78 -0.85 -15.29
CA ASN A 531 -8.13 -0.44 -14.05
C ASN A 531 -6.64 -0.89 -13.98
N PRO A 532 -5.69 0.03 -13.72
CA PRO A 532 -4.25 -0.26 -13.67
C PRO A 532 -3.82 -1.26 -12.60
N VAL A 533 -4.65 -1.53 -11.58
CA VAL A 533 -4.38 -2.57 -10.58
C VAL A 533 -4.06 -3.91 -11.24
N TRP A 534 -4.76 -4.26 -12.33
CA TRP A 534 -4.55 -5.51 -13.05
C TRP A 534 -3.24 -5.53 -13.85
N ARG A 535 -2.61 -4.38 -14.12
CA ARG A 535 -1.29 -4.32 -14.77
C ARG A 535 -0.13 -4.40 -13.78
N LEU A 536 -0.38 -4.38 -12.47
CA LEU A 536 0.64 -4.64 -11.46
C LEU A 536 0.96 -6.14 -11.43
N LYS A 537 2.23 -6.49 -11.71
CA LYS A 537 2.68 -7.88 -11.77
C LYS A 537 2.56 -8.57 -10.41
N GLY A 538 2.04 -9.79 -10.44
CA GLY A 538 1.92 -10.65 -9.27
C GLY A 538 0.75 -10.35 -8.35
N LEU A 539 0.01 -9.25 -8.53
CA LEU A 539 -1.07 -8.80 -7.65
C LEU A 539 -2.45 -9.35 -8.06
N ASP A 540 -3.27 -9.78 -7.11
CA ASP A 540 -4.71 -10.07 -7.29
C ASP A 540 -5.52 -9.20 -6.32
N ALA A 541 -6.22 -8.18 -6.83
CA ALA A 541 -6.96 -7.23 -5.99
C ALA A 541 -8.02 -7.87 -5.08
N HIS A 542 -8.56 -9.04 -5.44
CA HIS A 542 -9.55 -9.75 -4.63
C HIS A 542 -8.92 -10.39 -3.39
N GLN A 543 -7.68 -10.84 -3.51
CA GLN A 543 -6.95 -11.51 -2.44
C GLN A 543 -5.98 -10.55 -1.73
N ASP A 544 -5.46 -9.55 -2.41
CA ASP A 544 -4.40 -8.66 -1.94
C ASP A 544 -4.91 -7.31 -1.45
N THR A 545 -6.21 -7.24 -1.08
CA THR A 545 -6.82 -6.15 -0.33
C THR A 545 -7.25 -6.64 1.06
N PRO A 546 -6.30 -6.79 2.01
CA PRO A 546 -6.57 -7.41 3.31
C PRO A 546 -7.65 -6.66 4.10
N VAL A 547 -8.23 -7.32 5.11
CA VAL A 547 -9.28 -6.73 5.95
C VAL A 547 -8.70 -5.55 6.73
N GLU A 548 -9.04 -4.32 6.37
CA GLU A 548 -8.53 -3.14 7.07
C GLU A 548 -9.23 -3.01 8.44
N ILE A 549 -8.52 -3.39 9.50
CA ILE A 549 -9.11 -3.60 10.84
C ILE A 549 -9.56 -2.30 11.52
N LEU A 550 -8.95 -1.16 11.20
CA LEU A 550 -9.36 0.14 11.75
C LEU A 550 -10.77 0.52 11.26
N HIS A 551 -11.01 0.41 9.96
CA HIS A 551 -12.28 0.72 9.32
C HIS A 551 -13.32 -0.36 9.47
N VAL A 552 -12.93 -1.64 9.43
CA VAL A 552 -13.87 -2.76 9.58
C VAL A 552 -14.35 -2.86 11.02
N VAL A 553 -13.46 -2.83 12.01
CA VAL A 553 -13.81 -3.13 13.41
C VAL A 553 -14.02 -1.86 14.23
N LEU A 554 -13.04 -0.95 14.36
CA LEU A 554 -13.17 0.21 15.25
C LEU A 554 -14.13 1.28 14.68
N LEU A 555 -13.84 1.80 13.50
CA LEU A 555 -14.68 2.77 12.78
C LEU A 555 -15.87 2.10 12.05
N GLY A 556 -16.00 0.78 12.19
CA GLY A 556 -17.11 -0.03 11.70
C GLY A 556 -17.93 -0.59 12.86
N LEU A 557 -17.71 -1.86 13.21
CA LEU A 557 -18.48 -2.62 14.20
C LEU A 557 -18.66 -1.86 15.54
N VAL A 558 -17.56 -1.46 16.18
CA VAL A 558 -17.58 -0.76 17.48
C VAL A 558 -18.31 0.57 17.36
N LYS A 559 -18.02 1.37 16.34
CA LYS A 559 -18.72 2.63 16.05
C LYS A 559 -20.22 2.42 15.87
N TYR A 560 -20.62 1.43 15.09
CA TYR A 560 -22.02 1.15 14.83
C TYR A 560 -22.76 0.76 16.10
N PHE A 561 -22.18 -0.13 16.90
CA PHE A 561 -22.79 -0.61 18.12
C PHE A 561 -22.83 0.46 19.22
N TRP A 562 -21.78 1.28 19.33
CA TRP A 562 -21.75 2.35 20.33
C TRP A 562 -22.80 3.41 20.01
N ARG A 563 -22.91 3.77 18.73
CA ARG A 563 -23.93 4.71 18.27
C ARG A 563 -25.34 4.15 18.47
N ASP A 564 -25.54 2.85 18.27
CA ASP A 564 -26.82 2.21 18.54
C ASP A 564 -27.17 2.24 20.04
N ALA A 565 -26.25 1.83 20.90
CA ALA A 565 -26.42 1.85 22.36
C ALA A 565 -26.82 3.25 22.85
N VAL A 566 -26.07 4.29 22.45
CA VAL A 566 -26.30 5.66 22.93
C VAL A 566 -27.49 6.34 22.25
N ARG A 567 -27.60 6.27 20.92
CA ARG A 567 -28.58 7.07 20.15
C ARG A 567 -29.89 6.37 19.84
N HIS A 568 -29.98 5.06 20.01
CA HIS A 568 -31.22 4.32 19.74
C HIS A 568 -31.74 3.66 21.02
N GLN A 569 -30.94 2.81 21.68
CA GLN A 569 -31.42 2.06 22.85
C GLN A 569 -31.59 2.95 24.10
N LEU A 570 -30.69 3.91 24.29
CA LEU A 570 -30.74 4.89 25.38
C LEU A 570 -31.38 6.23 24.98
N HIS A 571 -31.93 6.31 23.77
CA HIS A 571 -32.58 7.53 23.29
C HIS A 571 -33.70 7.98 24.22
N LYS A 572 -33.71 9.27 24.57
CA LYS A 572 -34.68 9.88 25.51
C LYS A 572 -34.70 9.27 26.92
N LYS A 573 -33.68 8.50 27.33
CA LYS A 573 -33.51 7.96 28.69
C LYS A 573 -32.40 8.71 29.41
N GLU A 574 -32.67 9.96 29.81
CA GLU A 574 -31.67 10.87 30.38
C GLU A 574 -30.96 10.30 31.61
N ASP A 575 -31.69 9.69 32.54
CA ASP A 575 -31.12 9.04 33.72
C ASP A 575 -30.13 7.93 33.36
N LYS A 576 -30.45 7.14 32.32
CA LYS A 576 -29.59 6.03 31.87
C LYS A 576 -28.37 6.52 31.09
N LEU A 577 -28.50 7.61 30.35
CA LEU A 577 -27.36 8.28 29.69
C LEU A 577 -26.43 8.90 30.74
N ALA A 578 -26.97 9.50 31.79
CA ALA A 578 -26.20 10.01 32.92
C ALA A 578 -25.49 8.87 33.66
N GLU A 579 -26.20 7.75 33.92
CA GLU A 579 -25.63 6.55 34.52
C GLU A 579 -24.45 6.01 33.68
N LEU A 580 -24.59 5.93 32.35
CA LEU A 580 -23.50 5.53 31.45
C LEU A 580 -22.30 6.48 31.53
N ALA A 581 -22.53 7.80 31.53
CA ALA A 581 -21.46 8.79 31.63
C ALA A 581 -20.69 8.65 32.95
N VAL A 582 -21.41 8.49 34.08
CA VAL A 582 -20.79 8.29 35.40
C VAL A 582 -19.98 6.99 35.44
N ARG A 583 -20.50 5.89 34.89
CA ARG A 583 -19.76 4.62 34.80
C ARG A 583 -18.46 4.76 34.01
N LEU A 584 -18.48 5.51 32.90
CA LEU A 584 -17.30 5.81 32.10
C LEU A 584 -16.30 6.70 32.85
N ASP A 585 -16.76 7.69 33.62
CA ASP A 585 -15.88 8.57 34.41
C ASP A 585 -15.24 7.84 35.61
N CYS A 586 -15.94 6.85 36.18
CA CYS A 586 -15.51 6.16 37.40
C CYS A 586 -14.70 4.87 37.14
N ILE A 587 -14.69 4.33 35.92
CA ILE A 587 -13.99 3.07 35.65
C ILE A 587 -12.48 3.25 35.74
N ASP A 588 -11.81 2.36 36.48
CA ASP A 588 -10.35 2.35 36.55
C ASP A 588 -9.76 1.80 35.25
N VAL A 589 -9.05 2.66 34.53
CA VAL A 589 -8.39 2.34 33.25
C VAL A 589 -6.87 2.21 33.38
N HIS A 590 -6.33 2.24 34.60
CA HIS A 590 -4.88 2.18 34.84
C HIS A 590 -4.25 0.93 34.18
N GLY A 591 -4.91 -0.22 34.31
CA GLY A 591 -4.48 -1.47 33.68
C GLY A 591 -4.55 -1.49 32.14
N LEU A 592 -5.28 -0.57 31.53
CA LEU A 592 -5.51 -0.48 30.08
C LEU A 592 -4.54 0.47 29.37
N GLY A 593 -3.70 1.19 30.12
CA GLY A 593 -2.79 2.20 29.56
C GLY A 593 -3.52 3.39 28.91
N LEU A 594 -4.77 3.64 29.31
CA LEU A 594 -5.58 4.77 28.83
C LEU A 594 -5.49 5.95 29.81
N SER A 595 -5.66 7.16 29.29
CA SER A 595 -6.00 8.31 30.14
C SER A 595 -7.42 8.14 30.67
N SER A 596 -7.72 8.71 31.85
CA SER A 596 -9.09 8.77 32.39
C SER A 596 -10.09 9.16 31.30
N LEU A 597 -11.16 8.39 31.19
CA LEU A 597 -12.15 8.60 30.15
C LEU A 597 -12.97 9.84 30.47
N ARG A 598 -13.43 10.52 29.42
CA ARG A 598 -14.35 11.66 29.53
C ARG A 598 -15.74 11.15 29.18
N GLY A 599 -16.42 10.55 30.16
CA GLY A 599 -17.71 9.89 30.00
C GLY A 599 -18.75 10.79 29.32
N ARG A 600 -18.88 12.03 29.82
CA ARG A 600 -19.77 13.04 29.19
C ARG A 600 -19.44 13.25 27.70
N THR A 601 -18.17 13.33 27.33
CA THR A 601 -17.75 13.49 25.93
C THR A 601 -18.10 12.26 25.10
N LEU A 602 -17.82 11.05 25.59
CA LEU A 602 -18.06 9.80 24.87
C LEU A 602 -19.55 9.51 24.63
N VAL A 603 -20.42 9.97 25.53
CA VAL A 603 -21.87 9.86 25.39
C VAL A 603 -22.42 10.98 24.49
N GLN A 604 -22.11 12.25 24.78
CA GLN A 604 -22.65 13.40 24.05
C GLN A 604 -22.23 13.40 22.57
N TYR A 605 -20.99 13.03 22.28
CA TYR A 605 -20.42 13.07 20.94
C TYR A 605 -20.32 11.68 20.29
N ALA A 606 -21.14 10.71 20.70
CA ALA A 606 -21.11 9.32 20.21
C ALA A 606 -21.17 9.17 18.67
N GLY A 607 -21.65 10.18 17.94
CA GLY A 607 -21.67 10.18 16.46
C GLY A 607 -20.41 10.74 15.78
N SER A 608 -19.55 11.45 16.50
CA SER A 608 -18.37 12.17 15.97
C SER A 608 -17.05 11.74 16.61
N LEU A 609 -17.04 10.63 17.35
CA LEU A 609 -15.85 10.03 17.93
C LEU A 609 -14.87 9.56 16.84
N VAL A 610 -13.59 9.50 17.21
CA VAL A 610 -12.49 9.04 16.32
C VAL A 610 -11.97 7.66 16.74
N GLY A 611 -11.05 7.08 15.96
CA GLY A 611 -10.53 5.72 16.20
C GLY A 611 -9.95 5.51 17.60
N ARG A 612 -9.24 6.52 18.14
CA ARG A 612 -8.73 6.50 19.53
C ARG A 612 -9.84 6.34 20.57
N ASP A 613 -10.96 7.03 20.39
CA ASP A 613 -12.09 6.96 21.32
C ASP A 613 -12.77 5.59 21.24
N PHE A 614 -12.98 5.08 20.03
CA PHE A 614 -13.57 3.75 19.85
C PHE A 614 -12.66 2.63 20.36
N ARG A 615 -11.34 2.80 20.30
CA ARG A 615 -10.40 1.89 20.96
C ARG A 615 -10.53 1.90 22.49
N ALA A 616 -10.80 3.05 23.10
CA ALA A 616 -11.10 3.10 24.53
C ALA A 616 -12.45 2.44 24.83
N VAL A 617 -13.50 2.78 24.08
CA VAL A 617 -14.84 2.19 24.21
C VAL A 617 -14.79 0.66 24.10
N ALA A 618 -14.09 0.11 23.11
CA ALA A 618 -13.97 -1.33 22.91
C ALA A 618 -13.42 -2.08 24.14
N GLN A 619 -12.56 -1.44 24.94
CA GLN A 619 -11.96 -2.06 26.13
C GLN A 619 -12.87 -2.00 27.35
N VAL A 620 -13.79 -1.04 27.42
CA VAL A 620 -14.62 -0.80 28.60
C VAL A 620 -16.09 -1.13 28.42
N ALA A 621 -16.57 -1.31 27.18
CA ALA A 621 -17.97 -1.46 26.83
C ALA A 621 -18.73 -2.51 27.67
N PRO A 622 -18.21 -3.74 27.88
CA PRO A 622 -18.86 -4.72 28.76
C PRO A 622 -19.13 -4.21 30.17
N PHE A 623 -18.17 -3.50 30.76
CA PHE A 623 -18.24 -3.08 32.15
C PHE A 623 -19.21 -1.91 32.35
N VAL A 624 -19.39 -1.07 31.33
CA VAL A 624 -20.22 0.13 31.44
C VAL A 624 -21.64 -0.05 30.90
N LEU A 625 -21.87 -0.99 29.97
CA LEU A 625 -23.18 -1.17 29.31
C LEU A 625 -24.12 -2.18 29.99
N HIS A 626 -23.65 -2.94 30.97
CA HIS A 626 -24.48 -3.96 31.65
C HIS A 626 -25.78 -3.35 32.21
N ASN A 627 -26.92 -4.02 32.02
CA ASN A 627 -28.25 -3.55 32.44
C ASN A 627 -28.72 -2.19 31.85
N LEU A 628 -28.04 -1.64 30.83
CA LEU A 628 -28.45 -0.40 30.14
C LEU A 628 -29.05 -0.64 28.75
N ILE A 629 -28.65 -1.72 28.09
CA ILE A 629 -29.03 -2.09 26.72
C ILE A 629 -29.74 -3.45 26.70
N SER A 630 -30.29 -3.87 25.56
CA SER A 630 -30.96 -5.17 25.44
C SER A 630 -29.99 -6.33 25.72
N PRO A 631 -30.47 -7.46 26.28
CA PRO A 631 -29.63 -8.62 26.55
C PRO A 631 -28.87 -9.13 25.32
N GLU A 632 -29.52 -9.18 24.16
CA GLU A 632 -28.91 -9.64 22.90
C GLU A 632 -27.81 -8.68 22.43
N SER A 633 -28.03 -7.37 22.58
CA SER A 633 -27.03 -6.35 22.29
C SER A 633 -25.82 -6.48 23.22
N TYR A 634 -26.06 -6.66 24.52
CA TYR A 634 -25.01 -6.85 25.51
C TYR A 634 -24.18 -8.11 25.25
N GLU A 635 -24.82 -9.24 24.97
CA GLU A 635 -24.13 -10.49 24.61
C GLU A 635 -23.29 -10.36 23.33
N THR A 636 -23.75 -9.55 22.38
CA THR A 636 -22.99 -9.23 21.17
C THR A 636 -21.76 -8.37 21.50
N TRP A 637 -21.90 -7.38 22.38
CA TRP A 637 -20.76 -6.60 22.90
C TRP A 637 -19.74 -7.47 23.64
N LEU A 638 -20.18 -8.45 24.42
CA LEU A 638 -19.28 -9.41 25.08
C LEU A 638 -18.46 -10.19 24.06
N SER A 639 -19.10 -10.71 22.99
CA SER A 639 -18.36 -11.39 21.92
C SER A 639 -17.44 -10.49 21.14
N LEU A 640 -17.86 -9.26 20.81
CA LEU A 640 -16.99 -8.29 20.14
C LEU A 640 -15.76 -7.96 21.00
N SER A 641 -15.96 -7.80 22.31
CA SER A 641 -14.87 -7.49 23.25
C SER A 641 -13.90 -8.65 23.44
N LYS A 642 -14.36 -9.90 23.32
CA LYS A 642 -13.51 -11.09 23.27
C LYS A 642 -12.73 -11.21 21.96
N LEU A 643 -13.36 -10.84 20.85
CA LEU A 643 -12.77 -10.92 19.52
C LEU A 643 -11.66 -9.89 19.29
N ILE A 644 -11.80 -8.67 19.79
CA ILE A 644 -10.86 -7.56 19.53
C ILE A 644 -9.40 -7.88 19.92
N PRO A 645 -9.09 -8.43 21.13
CA PRO A 645 -7.73 -8.82 21.47
C PRO A 645 -7.11 -9.84 20.51
N LEU A 646 -7.91 -10.78 19.97
CA LEU A 646 -7.44 -11.74 18.96
C LEU A 646 -7.08 -11.04 17.65
N ILE A 647 -7.87 -10.04 17.24
CA ILE A 647 -7.62 -9.27 16.00
C ILE A 647 -6.34 -8.42 16.12
N TRP A 648 -6.11 -7.80 17.28
CA TRP A 648 -4.97 -6.90 17.50
C TRP A 648 -3.72 -7.58 18.07
N GLN A 649 -3.64 -8.91 17.98
CA GLN A 649 -2.48 -9.67 18.42
C GLN A 649 -1.22 -9.24 17.63
N PRO A 650 -0.18 -8.69 18.28
CA PRO A 650 1.01 -8.19 17.56
C PRO A 650 1.96 -9.32 17.13
N GLU A 651 1.96 -10.43 17.85
CA GLU A 651 2.77 -11.63 17.62
C GLU A 651 1.92 -12.86 17.91
N ILE A 652 1.87 -13.78 16.96
CA ILE A 652 1.08 -15.00 16.98
C ILE A 652 2.07 -16.17 17.07
N GLU A 653 2.09 -16.90 18.17
CA GLU A 653 3.02 -18.03 18.37
C GLU A 653 2.64 -19.26 17.53
N ASP A 654 1.34 -19.53 17.42
CA ASP A 654 0.81 -20.62 16.61
C ASP A 654 -0.33 -20.11 15.74
N ILE A 655 -0.03 -19.90 14.46
CA ILE A 655 -0.99 -19.43 13.46
C ILE A 655 -2.12 -20.43 13.23
N VAL A 656 -1.89 -21.73 13.33
CA VAL A 656 -2.92 -22.75 13.12
C VAL A 656 -3.95 -22.68 14.24
N ALA A 657 -3.48 -22.67 15.49
CA ALA A 657 -4.34 -22.53 16.66
C ALA A 657 -5.05 -21.17 16.70
N HIS A 658 -4.32 -20.08 16.40
CA HIS A 658 -4.87 -18.73 16.37
C HIS A 658 -5.95 -18.58 15.29
N SER A 659 -5.69 -19.02 14.05
CA SER A 659 -6.68 -19.00 12.96
C SER A 659 -7.94 -19.81 13.32
N ALA A 660 -7.79 -20.98 13.94
CA ALA A 660 -8.92 -21.79 14.36
C ALA A 660 -9.78 -21.07 15.41
N LEU A 661 -9.15 -20.54 16.46
CA LEU A 661 -9.85 -19.77 17.50
C LEU A 661 -10.52 -18.51 16.93
N LEU A 662 -9.80 -17.76 16.10
CA LEU A 662 -10.31 -16.53 15.50
C LEU A 662 -11.55 -16.80 14.63
N LYS A 663 -11.56 -17.87 13.82
CA LYS A 663 -12.74 -18.30 13.05
C LYS A 663 -13.93 -18.59 13.96
N VAL A 664 -13.71 -19.35 15.04
CA VAL A 664 -14.77 -19.68 16.02
C VAL A 664 -15.34 -18.41 16.65
N GLU A 665 -14.50 -17.48 17.11
CA GLU A 665 -14.95 -16.25 17.75
C GLU A 665 -15.63 -15.28 16.77
N ILE A 666 -15.17 -15.21 15.51
CA ILE A 666 -15.86 -14.49 14.44
C ILE A 666 -17.27 -15.08 14.24
N HIS A 667 -17.39 -16.40 14.15
CA HIS A 667 -18.70 -17.05 14.02
C HIS A 667 -19.64 -16.79 15.18
N GLN A 668 -19.15 -16.91 16.41
CA GLN A 668 -19.94 -16.63 17.61
C GLN A 668 -20.40 -15.17 17.62
N PHE A 669 -19.51 -14.24 17.27
CA PHE A 669 -19.84 -12.83 17.13
C PHE A 669 -20.94 -12.58 16.08
N LEU A 670 -20.81 -13.17 14.88
CA LEU A 670 -21.79 -13.02 13.81
C LEU A 670 -23.14 -13.64 14.17
N LEU A 671 -23.15 -14.83 14.80
CA LEU A 671 -24.38 -15.47 15.26
C LEU A 671 -25.12 -14.62 16.30
N ARG A 672 -24.41 -14.07 17.29
CA ARG A 672 -25.00 -13.18 18.30
C ARG A 672 -25.51 -11.88 17.67
N THR A 673 -24.76 -11.32 16.73
CA THR A 673 -25.20 -10.16 15.94
C THR A 673 -26.51 -10.45 15.21
N ALA A 674 -26.64 -11.63 14.58
CA ALA A 674 -27.86 -12.04 13.90
C ALA A 674 -29.05 -12.22 14.85
N ARG A 675 -28.81 -12.81 16.03
CA ARG A 675 -29.83 -12.94 17.10
C ARG A 675 -30.30 -11.59 17.62
N TRP A 676 -29.40 -10.62 17.70
CA TRP A 676 -29.75 -9.25 18.06
C TRP A 676 -30.58 -8.57 16.96
N THR A 677 -30.04 -8.51 15.74
CA THR A 677 -30.80 -8.12 14.54
C THR A 677 -30.04 -8.45 13.26
N GLY A 678 -30.73 -9.07 12.29
CA GLY A 678 -30.14 -9.34 10.99
C GLY A 678 -29.83 -8.08 10.15
N ARG A 679 -30.38 -6.91 10.51
CA ARG A 679 -30.16 -5.64 9.77
C ARG A 679 -28.69 -5.22 9.72
N TRP A 680 -27.87 -5.69 10.65
CA TRP A 680 -26.43 -5.42 10.65
C TRP A 680 -25.72 -5.93 9.40
N PHE A 681 -26.19 -7.03 8.81
CA PHE A 681 -25.61 -7.63 7.61
C PHE A 681 -25.89 -6.86 6.31
N ASN A 682 -26.71 -5.81 6.37
CA ASN A 682 -26.81 -4.82 5.29
C ASN A 682 -25.56 -3.93 5.18
N LYS A 683 -24.49 -4.25 5.93
CA LYS A 683 -23.18 -3.62 5.84
C LYS A 683 -22.13 -4.66 5.49
N PRO A 684 -21.30 -4.44 4.45
CA PRO A 684 -20.34 -5.43 3.97
C PRO A 684 -19.27 -5.79 5.02
N LYS A 685 -19.00 -4.89 5.98
CA LYS A 685 -17.99 -5.07 7.04
C LYS A 685 -18.15 -6.37 7.84
N PHE A 686 -19.38 -6.82 8.09
CA PHE A 686 -19.64 -8.05 8.85
C PHE A 686 -19.20 -9.30 8.10
N HIS A 687 -19.43 -9.35 6.78
CA HIS A 687 -18.98 -10.47 5.96
C HIS A 687 -17.50 -10.38 5.64
N ILE A 688 -16.97 -9.18 5.36
CA ILE A 688 -15.54 -8.97 5.10
C ILE A 688 -14.67 -9.51 6.24
N LEU A 689 -15.14 -9.40 7.50
CA LEU A 689 -14.45 -9.91 8.68
C LEU A 689 -14.13 -11.41 8.59
N VAL A 690 -14.95 -12.21 7.91
CA VAL A 690 -14.74 -13.66 7.71
C VAL A 690 -13.44 -13.96 6.97
N HIS A 691 -12.91 -13.03 6.17
CA HIS A 691 -11.65 -13.19 5.46
C HIS A 691 -10.41 -12.83 6.29
N LEU A 692 -10.58 -12.30 7.51
CA LEU A 692 -9.47 -11.87 8.34
C LEU A 692 -8.49 -13.01 8.67
N PRO A 693 -8.92 -14.23 9.07
CA PRO A 693 -8.00 -15.33 9.36
C PRO A 693 -7.10 -15.68 8.16
N SER A 694 -7.66 -15.78 6.95
CA SER A 694 -6.87 -16.04 5.75
C SER A 694 -5.91 -14.91 5.42
N HIS A 695 -6.30 -13.65 5.66
CA HIS A 695 -5.39 -12.53 5.46
C HIS A 695 -4.26 -12.50 6.50
N ILE A 696 -4.50 -12.88 7.75
CA ILE A 696 -3.44 -13.00 8.76
C ILE A 696 -2.40 -14.06 8.35
N GLU A 697 -2.85 -15.22 7.86
CA GLU A 697 -1.95 -16.25 7.35
C GLU A 697 -1.10 -15.76 6.17
N ARG A 698 -1.69 -14.93 5.30
CA ARG A 698 -1.03 -14.46 4.08
C ARG A 698 -0.09 -13.29 4.32
N PHE A 699 -0.45 -12.37 5.21
CA PHE A 699 0.20 -11.07 5.35
C PHE A 699 0.89 -10.85 6.71
N GLY A 700 0.77 -11.81 7.64
CA GLY A 700 1.20 -11.65 9.03
C GLY A 700 0.10 -11.03 9.91
N PRO A 701 0.41 -10.70 11.18
CA PRO A 701 -0.59 -10.17 12.11
C PRO A 701 -1.33 -8.94 11.59
N ALA A 702 -2.63 -8.81 11.90
CA ALA A 702 -3.50 -7.84 11.25
C ALA A 702 -3.11 -6.36 11.45
N ILE A 703 -2.35 -6.08 12.50
CA ILE A 703 -1.77 -4.77 12.78
C ILE A 703 -0.83 -4.27 11.66
N LEU A 704 -0.23 -5.18 10.87
CA LEU A 704 0.68 -4.82 9.77
C LEU A 704 -0.05 -4.17 8.59
N PHE A 705 -1.32 -4.49 8.39
CA PHE A 705 -2.16 -3.93 7.33
C PHE A 705 -3.27 -3.00 7.86
N ALA A 706 -3.07 -2.43 9.05
CA ALA A 706 -3.90 -1.36 9.58
C ALA A 706 -3.48 0.01 8.99
N THR A 707 -4.45 0.87 8.65
CA THR A 707 -4.17 2.15 7.95
C THR A 707 -3.87 3.34 8.85
N GLU A 708 -3.79 3.16 10.17
CA GLU A 708 -3.61 4.26 11.14
C GLU A 708 -2.37 5.13 10.85
N ALA A 709 -1.24 4.51 10.48
CA ALA A 709 -0.01 5.23 10.17
C ALA A 709 -0.18 6.14 8.94
N PHE A 710 -0.79 5.62 7.87
CA PHE A 710 -1.09 6.37 6.66
C PHE A 710 -2.12 7.47 6.89
N GLU A 711 -3.21 7.19 7.63
CA GLU A 711 -4.22 8.19 7.98
C GLU A 711 -3.65 9.33 8.82
N SER A 712 -2.70 9.03 9.71
CA SER A 712 -2.00 10.06 10.48
C SER A 712 -1.16 10.99 9.58
N PHE A 713 -0.68 10.46 8.45
CA PHE A 713 0.08 11.18 7.43
C PHE A 713 -0.81 12.09 6.58
N ASN A 714 -2.09 11.76 6.40
CA ASN A 714 -3.06 12.61 5.70
C ASN A 714 -3.17 14.04 6.29
N ALA A 715 -2.86 14.22 7.57
CA ALA A 715 -2.77 15.55 8.20
C ALA A 715 -1.61 16.39 7.64
N ILE A 716 -0.49 15.76 7.27
CA ILE A 716 0.69 16.41 6.67
C ILE A 716 0.37 16.84 5.23
N ILE A 717 -0.25 15.97 4.45
CA ILE A 717 -0.71 16.27 3.09
C ILE A 717 -1.65 17.48 3.11
N ARG A 718 -2.63 17.47 4.03
CA ARG A 718 -3.55 18.59 4.22
C ARG A 718 -2.83 19.89 4.55
N ALA A 719 -1.84 19.86 5.46
CA ALA A 719 -1.07 21.05 5.81
C ALA A 719 -0.35 21.63 4.57
N LYS A 720 0.29 20.79 3.75
CA LYS A 720 0.92 21.22 2.49
C LYS A 720 -0.11 21.78 1.49
N SER A 721 -1.27 21.15 1.38
CA SER A 721 -2.37 21.63 0.52
C SER A 721 -2.86 23.04 0.91
N VAL A 722 -3.06 23.29 2.21
CA VAL A 722 -3.51 24.60 2.74
C VAL A 722 -2.52 25.72 2.41
N HIS A 723 -1.22 25.41 2.39
CA HIS A 723 -0.13 26.38 2.13
C HIS A 723 0.31 26.44 0.66
N SER A 724 -0.33 25.70 -0.25
CA SER A 724 -0.07 25.80 -1.70
C SER A 724 -0.62 27.09 -2.31
N ASN A 725 -0.13 27.47 -3.49
CA ASN A 725 -0.69 28.61 -4.24
C ASN A 725 -2.04 28.26 -4.91
N ARG A 726 -2.45 26.99 -4.82
CA ARG A 726 -3.68 26.39 -5.36
C ARG A 726 -3.84 26.42 -6.88
N ALA A 727 -2.84 26.87 -7.63
CA ALA A 727 -2.87 26.85 -9.10
C ALA A 727 -2.63 25.44 -9.65
N ALA A 728 -1.72 24.67 -9.02
CA ALA A 728 -1.47 23.27 -9.33
C ALA A 728 -1.21 22.48 -8.02
N PRO A 729 -2.25 22.20 -7.21
CA PRO A 729 -2.08 21.58 -5.89
C PRO A 729 -1.29 20.27 -5.92
N SER A 730 -1.56 19.42 -6.92
CA SER A 730 -0.86 18.15 -7.12
C SER A 730 0.66 18.36 -7.23
N ARG A 731 1.10 19.33 -8.06
CA ARG A 731 2.52 19.67 -8.26
C ARG A 731 3.15 20.22 -6.99
N ASP A 732 2.53 21.25 -6.42
CA ASP A 732 3.08 21.96 -5.25
C ASP A 732 3.25 21.01 -4.05
N ILE A 733 2.29 20.10 -3.84
CA ILE A 733 2.36 19.10 -2.78
C ILE A 733 3.46 18.08 -3.08
N ALA A 734 3.54 17.57 -4.30
CA ALA A 734 4.56 16.60 -4.72
C ALA A 734 5.99 17.18 -4.57
N GLU A 735 6.22 18.42 -5.01
CA GLU A 735 7.48 19.15 -4.80
C GLU A 735 7.79 19.34 -3.31
N GLY A 736 6.76 19.67 -2.51
CA GLY A 736 6.90 19.82 -1.06
C GLY A 736 7.30 18.52 -0.35
N PHE A 737 6.84 17.36 -0.83
CA PHE A 737 7.27 16.04 -0.32
C PHE A 737 8.63 15.60 -0.87
N SER A 738 8.97 15.98 -2.09
CA SER A 738 10.32 15.79 -2.66
C SER A 738 11.39 16.46 -1.79
N GLN A 739 11.13 17.70 -1.35
CA GLN A 739 12.01 18.43 -0.44
C GLN A 739 12.08 17.78 0.95
N TRP A 740 10.95 17.28 1.44
CA TRP A 740 10.89 16.58 2.73
C TRP A 740 11.71 15.29 2.72
N GLU A 741 11.59 14.45 1.69
CA GLU A 741 12.37 13.22 1.55
C GLU A 741 13.87 13.49 1.54
N ARG A 742 14.31 14.56 0.85
CA ARG A 742 15.71 15.00 0.89
C ARG A 742 16.19 15.28 2.32
N ILE A 743 15.43 16.08 3.06
CA ILE A 743 15.76 16.42 4.45
C ILE A 743 15.77 15.15 5.32
N ARG A 744 14.76 14.30 5.16
CA ARG A 744 14.65 13.02 5.88
C ARG A 744 15.88 12.14 5.65
N HIS A 745 16.28 11.95 4.38
CA HIS A 745 17.46 11.18 3.98
C HIS A 745 18.76 11.77 4.51
N TRP A 746 18.92 13.10 4.46
CA TRP A 746 20.13 13.76 4.94
C TRP A 746 20.26 13.71 6.46
N LEU A 747 19.16 13.96 7.18
CA LEU A 747 19.12 13.93 8.64
C LEU A 747 19.20 12.50 9.20
N SER A 748 18.83 11.48 8.43
CA SER A 748 19.08 10.09 8.80
C SER A 748 20.55 9.68 8.67
N GLY A 749 21.39 10.53 8.06
CA GLY A 749 22.78 10.23 7.73
C GLY A 749 22.93 9.43 6.44
N GLY A 750 21.90 9.45 5.58
CA GLY A 750 21.87 8.78 4.29
C GLY A 750 23.01 9.19 3.36
N TRP A 751 23.44 8.23 2.56
CA TRP A 751 24.50 8.42 1.58
C TRP A 751 23.94 8.98 0.27
N PHE A 752 24.69 9.88 -0.35
CA PHE A 752 24.36 10.49 -1.64
C PHE A 752 25.64 10.78 -2.41
N ARG A 753 25.53 10.88 -3.74
CA ARG A 753 26.69 11.13 -4.61
C ARG A 753 27.19 12.57 -4.43
N GLU A 754 28.50 12.73 -4.28
CA GLU A 754 29.16 14.02 -4.30
C GLU A 754 28.89 14.72 -5.65
N LEU A 755 28.74 16.04 -5.59
CA LEU A 755 28.54 16.83 -6.81
C LEU A 755 29.79 16.80 -7.69
N GLY A 756 29.60 16.67 -8.99
CA GLY A 756 30.68 16.90 -9.97
C GLY A 756 31.20 18.34 -9.92
N VAL A 757 32.43 18.54 -10.40
CA VAL A 757 33.17 19.82 -10.30
C VAL A 757 32.36 21.03 -10.80
N GLU A 758 31.58 20.89 -11.88
CA GLU A 758 30.73 21.96 -12.41
C GLU A 758 29.60 22.37 -11.44
N ASN A 759 28.90 21.39 -10.87
CA ASN A 759 27.87 21.64 -9.87
C ASN A 759 28.48 22.21 -8.58
N VAL A 760 29.67 21.74 -8.18
CA VAL A 760 30.43 22.30 -7.06
C VAL A 760 30.84 23.75 -7.36
N MET A 761 31.35 24.08 -8.54
CA MET A 761 31.71 25.46 -8.93
C MET A 761 30.48 26.39 -8.88
N ASN A 762 29.33 25.95 -9.41
CA ASN A 762 28.10 26.75 -9.36
C ASN A 762 27.61 26.94 -7.92
N MET A 763 27.68 25.90 -7.09
CA MET A 763 27.31 26.00 -5.68
C MET A 763 28.33 26.81 -4.86
N THR A 764 29.62 26.70 -5.11
CA THR A 764 30.70 27.40 -4.38
C THR A 764 30.87 28.85 -4.81
N THR A 765 30.43 29.21 -6.02
CA THR A 765 30.27 30.62 -6.44
C THR A 765 28.96 31.21 -5.95
N TRP A 766 28.11 30.41 -5.30
CA TRP A 766 26.84 30.79 -4.65
C TRP A 766 25.88 31.53 -5.58
N LYS A 767 25.96 31.26 -6.88
CA LYS A 767 25.02 31.74 -7.88
C LYS A 767 23.90 30.70 -8.04
N PRO A 768 22.64 31.13 -8.27
CA PRO A 768 21.58 30.20 -8.61
C PRO A 768 21.99 29.32 -9.79
N LEU A 769 21.63 28.04 -9.75
CA LEU A 769 21.83 27.13 -10.87
C LEU A 769 21.12 27.69 -12.11
N PRO A 770 21.75 27.63 -13.29
CA PRO A 770 21.11 28.05 -14.53
C PRO A 770 19.84 27.21 -14.77
N ALA A 771 18.86 27.79 -15.47
CA ALA A 771 17.61 27.09 -15.78
C ALA A 771 17.83 25.80 -16.61
N LYS A 772 18.95 25.72 -17.35
CA LYS A 772 19.37 24.58 -18.18
C LYS A 772 20.88 24.34 -17.99
N GLY A 773 21.36 23.14 -18.29
CA GLY A 773 22.80 22.82 -18.29
C GLY A 773 23.37 22.40 -16.93
N TRP A 774 22.52 22.13 -15.94
CA TRP A 774 22.90 21.38 -14.75
C TRP A 774 22.49 19.92 -14.92
N THR A 775 23.25 19.00 -14.32
CA THR A 775 22.94 17.57 -14.33
C THR A 775 22.82 17.07 -12.89
N ARG A 776 21.76 16.29 -12.63
CA ARG A 776 21.63 15.56 -11.37
C ARG A 776 22.78 14.56 -11.26
N PRO A 777 23.35 14.31 -10.06
CA PRO A 777 24.26 13.20 -9.87
C PRO A 777 23.62 11.88 -10.29
N VAL A 778 24.24 11.20 -11.25
CA VAL A 778 23.84 9.86 -11.69
C VAL A 778 24.45 8.82 -10.74
N PHE A 779 23.83 7.65 -10.65
CA PHE A 779 24.42 6.53 -9.93
C PHE A 779 25.82 6.21 -10.45
N ASP A 780 26.74 5.95 -9.52
CA ASP A 780 28.11 5.56 -9.80
C ASP A 780 28.52 4.46 -8.82
N PRO A 781 29.02 3.31 -9.29
CA PRO A 781 29.43 2.22 -8.42
C PRO A 781 30.72 2.49 -7.63
N ASP A 782 31.45 3.57 -7.94
CA ASP A 782 32.68 3.94 -7.23
C ASP A 782 32.38 4.45 -5.80
N PRO A 783 32.88 3.79 -4.73
CA PRO A 783 32.67 4.23 -3.35
C PRO A 783 33.17 5.64 -3.04
N GLU A 784 34.25 6.12 -3.69
CA GLU A 784 34.96 7.32 -3.24
C GLU A 784 34.12 8.60 -3.32
N GLY A 785 33.24 8.69 -4.33
CA GLY A 785 32.34 9.82 -4.51
C GLY A 785 30.99 9.67 -3.79
N TRP A 786 30.76 8.66 -2.95
CA TRP A 786 29.59 8.63 -2.06
C TRP A 786 29.91 9.32 -0.73
N LYS A 787 29.08 10.28 -0.33
CA LYS A 787 29.23 11.04 0.92
C LYS A 787 27.95 10.95 1.75
N CYS A 788 28.06 11.31 3.02
CA CYS A 788 26.90 11.54 3.88
C CYS A 788 27.00 12.93 4.51
N THR A 789 25.94 13.37 5.17
CA THR A 789 25.93 14.66 5.87
C THR A 789 27.08 14.79 6.88
N GLY A 790 27.70 15.97 6.92
CA GLY A 790 28.82 16.23 7.83
C GLY A 790 28.41 16.14 9.30
N MET A 791 29.38 15.84 10.19
CA MET A 791 29.13 15.60 11.62
C MET A 791 28.35 16.72 12.31
N GLU A 792 28.64 17.99 12.01
CA GLU A 792 27.93 19.13 12.62
C GLU A 792 26.43 19.17 12.28
N SER A 793 26.05 18.83 11.04
CA SER A 793 24.64 18.75 10.64
C SER A 793 23.94 17.57 11.32
N LYS A 794 24.64 16.44 11.49
CA LYS A 794 24.13 15.27 12.20
C LYS A 794 23.88 15.54 13.69
N LYS A 795 24.65 16.42 14.33
CA LYS A 795 24.42 16.81 15.74
C LYS A 795 23.03 17.44 15.96
N ILE A 796 22.46 18.14 14.98
CA ILE A 796 21.10 18.71 15.07
C ILE A 796 20.05 17.60 15.26
N VAL A 797 20.30 16.42 14.72
CA VAL A 797 19.39 15.26 14.79
C VAL A 797 19.62 14.45 16.06
N ASN A 798 20.84 14.46 16.59
CA ASN A 798 21.20 13.75 17.82
C ASN A 798 20.76 14.49 19.08
N ASP A 799 20.29 15.73 18.98
CA ASP A 799 19.56 16.41 20.04
C ASP A 799 18.14 15.81 20.17
N MET A 800 18.07 14.62 20.77
CA MET A 800 16.83 13.84 20.94
C MET A 800 15.79 14.55 21.80
N ASP A 801 16.21 15.53 22.60
CA ASP A 801 15.34 16.38 23.41
C ASP A 801 14.77 17.57 22.63
N GLY A 802 15.39 17.92 21.51
CA GLY A 802 14.96 18.96 20.58
C GLY A 802 13.67 18.62 19.81
N PRO A 803 12.99 19.64 19.25
CA PRO A 803 11.75 19.45 18.49
C PRO A 803 11.98 18.74 17.14
N ILE A 804 13.15 18.93 16.52
CA ILE A 804 13.42 18.54 15.13
C ILE A 804 13.33 17.01 14.92
N PRO A 805 13.98 16.15 15.73
CA PRO A 805 13.87 14.70 15.53
C PRO A 805 12.43 14.19 15.66
N ARG A 806 11.60 14.82 16.51
CA ARG A 806 10.17 14.50 16.63
C ARG A 806 9.35 14.95 15.42
N TYR A 807 9.69 16.09 14.84
CA TYR A 807 9.00 16.61 13.63
C TYR A 807 9.39 15.84 12.38
N VAL A 808 10.62 15.36 12.27
CA VAL A 808 11.09 14.53 11.14
C VAL A 808 10.69 13.06 11.32
N GLY A 809 10.09 12.69 12.45
CA GLY A 809 9.64 11.33 12.76
C GLY A 809 10.75 10.37 13.23
N LEU A 810 11.95 10.90 13.50
CA LEU A 810 13.12 10.14 13.94
C LEU A 810 13.08 9.68 15.40
N VAL A 811 12.23 10.31 16.22
CA VAL A 811 11.99 9.94 17.61
C VAL A 811 10.50 9.72 17.79
N ASP A 812 10.14 8.60 18.42
CA ASP A 812 8.76 8.33 18.79
C ASP A 812 8.26 9.47 19.69
N ARG A 813 7.19 10.16 19.28
CA ARG A 813 6.36 10.87 20.25
C ARG A 813 5.95 9.83 21.27
N LYS A 814 6.28 10.00 22.57
CA LYS A 814 5.86 9.11 23.67
C LYS A 814 4.51 8.47 23.33
N ARG A 815 4.54 7.27 22.73
CA ARG A 815 3.35 6.46 22.55
C ARG A 815 3.20 5.86 23.94
N LEU A 816 2.27 6.39 24.72
CA LEU A 816 1.71 5.65 25.83
C LEU A 816 1.29 4.28 25.26
N GLY A 817 2.07 3.24 25.56
CA GLY A 817 1.76 1.84 25.29
C GLY A 817 1.50 1.46 23.83
N THR A 818 2.53 0.98 23.13
CA THR A 818 2.36 0.02 22.00
C THR A 818 1.81 -1.34 22.45
N SER A 819 1.43 -1.52 23.72
CA SER A 819 0.55 -2.60 24.16
C SER A 819 -0.88 -2.26 23.72
N ILE A 820 -1.24 -2.74 22.53
CA ILE A 820 -2.56 -2.56 21.94
C ILE A 820 -3.43 -3.77 22.34
N PHE A 821 -3.99 -3.74 23.55
CA PHE A 821 -4.97 -4.71 24.12
C PHE A 821 -4.47 -5.80 25.08
N LEU A 822 -3.18 -6.00 25.35
CA LEU A 822 -2.76 -7.01 26.36
C LEU A 822 -1.50 -6.60 27.14
N ARG A 823 -1.63 -6.46 28.47
CA ARG A 823 -0.72 -7.08 29.43
C ARG A 823 -1.45 -8.34 29.91
N SER A 824 -1.00 -9.52 29.49
CA SER A 824 -1.49 -10.77 30.06
C SER A 824 -1.10 -10.82 31.54
N GLY A 825 -2.08 -11.04 32.41
CA GLY A 825 -1.86 -11.64 33.72
C GLY A 825 -1.70 -13.14 33.59
#